data_AF-A0ABD1EW09-F1
#
_entry.id   AF-A0ABD1EW09-F1
#
_cell.length_a   1.000
_cell.length_b   1.000
_cell.length_c   1.000
_cell.angle_alpha   90.00
_cell.angle_beta   90.00
_cell.angle_gamma   90.00
#
_symmetry.space_group_name_H-M   'P 1'
#
loop_
_entity.id
_entity.type
_entity.pdbx_description
1 polymer ?
#
loop_
_entity_poly.entity_id
_entity_poly.type
_entity_poly.pdbx_seq_one_letter_code
_entity_poly.pdbx_strand_id
1 'polypeptide(L)'
;MLEVLRIFANSNVRPLHNITFLFNGAEETPLQASHGFITKHEWAKGCQVVLNLDSCGSGGKIILFQSGPEAAWLLKYYSGVPHPYGQVAGEELFQTGILPSDTDFRIFRDFGQLVGLDMAFFKNNYRYHTKFDHYSFIPLGSYQHVGDNVLYLVQELSNAPELVSPEPSQGKAVYFDFLGLFMISYTNFTGCIINVLTVALSLVVFLYSIFSFKLGFTKSILKYLGFITLSILASWILCFLFAFIFATITDLLGKTMSWFGHPWMLFGLYVIPATALSGILLIYTNHENISLNVRCQLQVHMARLLFTIVLALGVTFNVRSSYALMVPILFSSLAFLTIHLLHLQHSVKKWQIVYVIFLILPVMLLMYQTLTTLTLLIPMSGMIGSSKNPDLLIGGLTVFFTILIVSPLTSMLNCIRNIKYFLIFAIGIFTVFVIMMFTPFGFPYSGNIEYPTTQRQWILHTSRKFHNESGNVVKMDAGFFFLNLDRNSPRILKGHVKDLDRAVSIQEDCDKYTACGLPLSHYKMLGIVKYSTWVPAGQPVLPQPVNLRTIVESVNSRELLYNISVTGPDRMNFYLVLKEDVSLLNISLANEIQPTTTTIENRPMYFILHQSTKEVTQFNFSMKLLVPENHVKGEATMNFTIAARYVHPKRMTKTPQFLELIEQMPDWTNVVAWLGTNYAYII
;
A
#
# COMPACT_ATOMS: atom_id res chain seq x y z
N MET A 1 -7.18 -3.00 24.19
CA MET A 1 -6.56 -4.12 24.92
C MET A 1 -6.63 -3.95 26.43
N LEU A 2 -6.01 -2.92 27.03
CA LEU A 2 -6.04 -2.72 28.50
C LEU A 2 -7.45 -2.72 29.10
N GLU A 3 -8.40 -2.09 28.41
CA GLU A 3 -9.79 -2.05 28.88
C GLU A 3 -10.48 -3.44 28.84
N VAL A 4 -10.22 -4.23 27.80
CA VAL A 4 -10.72 -5.60 27.70
C VAL A 4 -10.09 -6.47 28.80
N LEU A 5 -8.78 -6.34 29.03
CA LEU A 5 -8.09 -6.99 30.14
C LEU A 5 -8.73 -6.61 31.50
N ARG A 6 -9.02 -5.33 31.72
CA ARG A 6 -9.68 -4.85 32.94
C ARG A 6 -11.05 -5.51 33.13
N ILE A 7 -11.84 -5.64 32.07
CA ILE A 7 -13.17 -6.28 32.12
C ILE A 7 -13.04 -7.76 32.50
N PHE A 8 -12.16 -8.51 31.85
CA PHE A 8 -11.96 -9.93 32.14
C PHE A 8 -11.35 -10.18 33.52
N ALA A 9 -10.40 -9.35 33.94
CA ALA A 9 -9.78 -9.46 35.26
C ALA A 9 -10.77 -9.22 36.42
N ASN A 10 -11.83 -8.44 36.18
CA ASN A 10 -12.90 -8.19 37.15
C ASN A 10 -14.16 -9.04 36.92
N SER A 11 -14.14 -9.95 35.95
CA SER A 11 -15.26 -10.84 35.65
C SER A 11 -15.23 -12.07 36.57
N ASN A 12 -16.40 -12.48 37.06
CA ASN A 12 -16.56 -13.76 37.75
C ASN A 12 -16.67 -14.94 36.76
N VAL A 13 -16.91 -14.65 35.49
CA VAL A 13 -17.00 -15.65 34.42
C VAL A 13 -15.62 -15.91 33.87
N ARG A 14 -15.16 -17.17 33.97
CA ARG A 14 -13.89 -17.61 33.42
C ARG A 14 -14.09 -18.14 32.00
N PRO A 15 -13.29 -17.70 31.03
CA PRO A 15 -13.33 -18.28 29.68
C PRO A 15 -12.88 -19.74 29.69
N LEU A 16 -13.34 -20.52 28.73
CA LEU A 16 -12.91 -21.92 28.54
C LEU A 16 -11.44 -22.01 28.14
N HIS A 17 -10.96 -21.04 27.36
CA HIS A 17 -9.59 -20.98 26.86
C HIS A 17 -8.81 -19.81 27.47
N ASN A 18 -7.49 -19.98 27.57
CA ASN A 18 -6.60 -18.93 28.05
C ASN A 18 -6.52 -17.76 27.07
N ILE A 19 -6.44 -16.54 27.61
CA ILE A 19 -6.30 -15.31 26.83
C ILE A 19 -4.92 -14.69 27.12
N THR A 20 -4.10 -14.54 26.09
CA THR A 20 -2.80 -13.85 26.18
C THR A 20 -2.92 -12.43 25.66
N PHE A 21 -2.75 -11.43 26.52
CA PHE A 21 -2.60 -10.03 26.11
C PHE A 21 -1.13 -9.71 25.87
N LEU A 22 -0.73 -9.55 24.61
CA LEU A 22 0.64 -9.23 24.23
C LEU A 22 0.79 -7.72 23.96
N PHE A 23 1.55 -7.04 24.82
CA PHE A 23 1.96 -5.65 24.60
C PHE A 23 3.43 -5.64 24.18
N ASN A 24 3.69 -5.94 22.91
CA ASN A 24 5.04 -5.95 22.37
C ASN A 24 5.47 -4.56 21.88
N GLY A 25 6.77 -4.29 21.93
CA GLY A 25 7.39 -3.11 21.29
C GLY A 25 8.06 -3.49 19.97
N ALA A 26 8.89 -2.60 19.42
CA ALA A 26 9.77 -2.91 18.29
C ALA A 26 9.08 -3.44 17.01
N GLU A 27 7.81 -3.09 16.81
CA GLU A 27 7.05 -3.31 15.56
C GLU A 27 7.70 -2.49 14.43
N GLU A 28 7.84 -1.18 14.64
CA GLU A 28 8.48 -0.17 13.76
C GLU A 28 9.93 -0.49 13.35
N THR A 29 10.44 -1.55 13.93
CA THR A 29 11.75 -2.09 13.71
C THR A 29 11.66 -3.53 13.23
N PRO A 30 11.31 -3.67 11.94
CA PRO A 30 10.79 -4.87 11.31
C PRO A 30 10.26 -6.00 12.20
N LEU A 31 9.26 -5.71 13.05
CA LEU A 31 8.44 -6.71 13.77
C LEU A 31 9.25 -7.64 14.70
N GLN A 32 10.36 -7.14 15.27
CA GLN A 32 11.31 -8.00 15.98
C GLN A 32 10.73 -8.63 17.26
N ALA A 33 9.89 -7.92 18.01
CA ALA A 33 9.38 -8.45 19.27
C ALA A 33 8.28 -9.50 19.11
N SER A 34 7.38 -9.36 18.13
CA SER A 34 6.40 -10.40 17.82
C SER A 34 7.10 -11.67 17.38
N HIS A 35 8.18 -11.55 16.59
CA HIS A 35 9.00 -12.68 16.18
C HIS A 35 9.68 -13.33 17.39
N GLY A 36 10.26 -12.54 18.29
CA GLY A 36 10.84 -13.02 19.55
C GLY A 36 9.82 -13.77 20.41
N PHE A 37 8.60 -13.23 20.56
CA PHE A 37 7.54 -13.89 21.31
C PHE A 37 7.15 -15.23 20.68
N ILE A 38 6.76 -15.23 19.40
CA ILE A 38 6.18 -16.43 18.77
C ILE A 38 7.19 -17.57 18.62
N THR A 39 8.48 -17.26 18.45
CA THR A 39 9.53 -18.27 18.24
C THR A 39 10.21 -18.74 19.53
N LYS A 40 10.18 -17.97 20.62
CA LYS A 40 10.95 -18.26 21.83
C LYS A 40 10.13 -18.35 23.12
N HIS A 41 9.00 -17.67 23.22
CA HIS A 41 8.26 -17.57 24.48
C HIS A 41 7.43 -18.83 24.77
N GLU A 42 7.43 -19.32 26.00
CA GLU A 42 6.75 -20.58 26.35
C GLU A 42 5.23 -20.51 26.12
N TRP A 43 4.61 -19.38 26.47
CA TRP A 43 3.17 -19.17 26.25
C TRP A 43 2.75 -19.18 24.78
N ALA A 44 3.67 -18.86 23.85
CA ALA A 44 3.36 -18.82 22.43
C ALA A 44 2.96 -20.21 21.89
N LYS A 45 3.46 -21.29 22.49
CA LYS A 45 3.13 -22.69 22.13
C LYS A 45 1.64 -23.03 22.31
N GLY A 46 0.94 -22.31 23.18
CA GLY A 46 -0.49 -22.51 23.44
C GLY A 46 -1.39 -21.57 22.63
N CYS A 47 -0.82 -20.61 21.88
CA CYS A 47 -1.61 -19.71 21.06
C CYS A 47 -2.08 -20.43 19.80
N GLN A 48 -3.35 -20.26 19.43
CA GLN A 48 -3.94 -20.80 18.19
C GLN A 48 -4.58 -19.73 17.32
N VAL A 49 -5.18 -18.71 17.95
CA VAL A 49 -5.83 -17.59 17.28
C VAL A 49 -5.19 -16.28 17.72
N VAL A 50 -4.96 -15.38 16.76
CA VAL A 50 -4.48 -14.02 17.01
C VAL A 50 -5.53 -12.98 16.61
N LEU A 51 -5.72 -11.98 17.48
CA LEU A 51 -6.41 -10.74 17.14
C LEU A 51 -5.36 -9.63 17.11
N ASN A 52 -4.95 -9.21 15.91
CA ASN A 52 -3.99 -8.13 15.73
C ASN A 52 -4.73 -6.80 15.60
N LEU A 53 -4.25 -5.77 16.30
CA LEU A 53 -4.82 -4.43 16.31
C LEU A 53 -3.73 -3.44 15.92
N ASP A 54 -3.89 -2.82 14.76
CA ASP A 54 -2.90 -1.91 14.17
C ASP A 54 -3.54 -0.57 13.78
N SER A 55 -2.75 0.34 13.23
CA SER A 55 -3.20 1.65 12.82
C SER A 55 -2.22 2.31 11.84
N CYS A 56 -2.66 2.51 10.60
CA CYS A 56 -2.00 3.42 9.66
C CYS A 56 -2.73 4.78 9.54
N GLY A 57 -3.58 5.14 10.50
CA GLY A 57 -4.30 6.42 10.49
C GLY A 57 -4.96 6.76 11.82
N SER A 58 -5.28 8.04 12.05
CA SER A 58 -5.77 8.53 13.35
C SER A 58 -7.28 8.31 13.56
N GLY A 59 -7.74 7.07 13.50
CA GLY A 59 -9.11 6.67 13.89
C GLY A 59 -10.08 6.37 12.74
N GLY A 60 -11.36 6.65 12.98
CA GLY A 60 -12.48 6.13 12.17
C GLY A 60 -13.03 4.79 12.70
N LYS A 61 -13.74 4.05 11.86
CA LYS A 61 -14.10 2.64 12.15
C LYS A 61 -12.87 1.77 11.94
N ILE A 62 -12.58 0.84 12.86
CA ILE A 62 -11.50 -0.13 12.66
C ILE A 62 -11.91 -1.12 11.58
N ILE A 63 -11.10 -1.26 10.54
CA ILE A 63 -11.43 -2.13 9.40
C ILE A 63 -10.74 -3.47 9.58
N LEU A 64 -11.49 -4.57 9.43
CA LEU A 64 -10.90 -5.88 9.19
C LEU A 64 -10.34 -5.91 7.77
N PHE A 65 -9.03 -6.01 7.66
CA PHE A 65 -8.33 -6.03 6.37
C PHE A 65 -7.54 -7.31 6.15
N GLN A 66 -7.41 -8.22 7.12
CA GLN A 66 -7.00 -9.60 6.84
C GLN A 66 -7.71 -10.60 7.75
N SER A 67 -8.12 -11.74 7.19
CA SER A 67 -8.66 -12.89 7.93
C SER A 67 -8.01 -14.19 7.43
N GLY A 68 -7.62 -15.07 8.33
CA GLY A 68 -7.08 -16.40 7.98
C GLY A 68 -5.72 -16.68 8.60
N PRO A 69 -4.87 -17.52 7.97
CA PRO A 69 -5.07 -18.19 6.69
C PRO A 69 -6.16 -19.25 6.77
N GLU A 70 -6.95 -19.38 5.69
CA GLU A 70 -7.96 -20.43 5.46
C GLU A 70 -8.96 -20.70 6.60
N ALA A 71 -9.18 -19.72 7.48
CA ALA A 71 -10.06 -19.82 8.63
C ALA A 71 -11.34 -19.02 8.41
N ALA A 72 -12.12 -19.33 7.38
CA ALA A 72 -13.40 -18.65 7.10
C ALA A 72 -14.38 -18.69 8.28
N TRP A 73 -14.26 -19.68 9.17
CA TRP A 73 -15.04 -19.77 10.41
C TRP A 73 -14.86 -18.56 11.33
N LEU A 74 -13.71 -17.87 11.30
CA LEU A 74 -13.49 -16.64 12.08
C LEU A 74 -14.48 -15.54 11.71
N LEU A 75 -14.98 -15.52 10.47
CA LEU A 75 -15.97 -14.53 10.05
C LEU A 75 -17.36 -14.78 10.64
N LYS A 76 -17.68 -16.01 11.06
CA LYS A 76 -18.89 -16.27 11.85
C LYS A 76 -18.87 -15.46 13.15
N TYR A 77 -17.72 -15.41 13.82
CA TYR A 77 -17.52 -14.60 15.01
C TYR A 77 -17.45 -13.11 14.68
N TYR A 78 -16.69 -12.73 13.64
CA TYR A 78 -16.56 -11.32 13.27
C TYR A 78 -17.88 -10.69 12.78
N SER A 79 -18.75 -11.45 12.12
CA SER A 79 -20.07 -10.95 11.71
C SER A 79 -21.03 -10.69 12.87
N GLY A 80 -20.78 -11.28 14.05
CA GLY A 80 -21.55 -11.07 15.27
C GLY A 80 -21.09 -9.88 16.12
N VAL A 81 -19.96 -9.23 15.79
CA VAL A 81 -19.48 -8.08 16.57
C VAL A 81 -20.49 -6.92 16.51
N PRO A 82 -20.52 -6.04 17.52
CA PRO A 82 -21.49 -4.93 17.55
C PRO A 82 -21.41 -3.98 16.35
N HIS A 83 -20.20 -3.73 15.84
CA HIS A 83 -19.95 -2.79 14.73
C HIS A 83 -19.12 -3.46 13.62
N PRO A 84 -19.67 -4.40 12.83
CA PRO A 84 -18.89 -5.16 11.86
C PRO A 84 -18.44 -4.24 10.72
N TYR A 85 -17.14 -4.23 10.43
CA TYR A 85 -16.57 -3.44 9.35
C TYR A 85 -15.35 -4.13 8.75
N GLY A 86 -15.39 -4.46 7.46
CA GLY A 86 -14.30 -5.19 6.81
C GLY A 86 -14.34 -5.12 5.30
N GLN A 87 -13.18 -5.30 4.66
CA GLN A 87 -13.04 -5.30 3.21
C GLN A 87 -12.00 -6.32 2.74
N VAL A 88 -12.45 -7.39 2.08
CA VAL A 88 -11.54 -8.42 1.51
C VAL A 88 -10.63 -7.88 0.41
N ALA A 89 -11.04 -6.81 -0.28
CA ALA A 89 -10.19 -6.13 -1.25
C ALA A 89 -8.93 -5.54 -0.59
N GLY A 90 -9.04 -5.09 0.67
CA GLY A 90 -7.90 -4.67 1.48
C GLY A 90 -6.95 -5.83 1.75
N GLU A 91 -7.49 -7.02 2.06
CA GLU A 91 -6.69 -8.23 2.28
C GLU A 91 -5.90 -8.63 1.04
N GLU A 92 -6.57 -8.71 -0.12
CA GLU A 92 -5.92 -9.09 -1.37
C GLU A 92 -4.85 -8.07 -1.76
N LEU A 93 -5.14 -6.77 -1.65
CA LEU A 93 -4.17 -5.71 -1.93
C LEU A 93 -2.96 -5.77 -0.98
N PHE A 94 -3.17 -5.98 0.31
CA PHE A 94 -2.10 -6.09 1.29
C PHE A 94 -1.22 -7.32 1.02
N GLN A 95 -1.84 -8.48 0.71
CA GLN A 95 -1.13 -9.72 0.40
C GLN A 95 -0.33 -9.65 -0.92
N THR A 96 -0.65 -8.75 -1.85
CA THR A 96 0.17 -8.54 -3.06
C THR A 96 1.56 -7.96 -2.78
N GLY A 97 1.76 -7.34 -1.60
CA GLY A 97 2.99 -6.62 -1.26
C GLY A 97 3.17 -5.29 -2.01
N ILE A 98 2.17 -4.83 -2.77
CA ILE A 98 2.18 -3.52 -3.43
C ILE A 98 2.11 -2.39 -2.40
N LEU A 99 1.38 -2.60 -1.31
CA LEU A 99 1.38 -1.69 -0.16
C LEU A 99 2.68 -1.90 0.64
N PRO A 100 3.51 -0.87 0.84
CA PRO A 100 4.76 -0.98 1.58
C PRO A 100 4.51 -0.94 3.09
N SER A 101 3.71 -1.88 3.59
CA SER A 101 3.31 -2.02 4.99
C SER A 101 3.31 -3.50 5.37
N ASP A 102 3.55 -3.77 6.64
CA ASP A 102 3.59 -5.10 7.25
C ASP A 102 3.06 -4.94 8.68
N THR A 103 2.59 -6.03 9.29
CA THR A 103 2.05 -6.01 10.66
C THR A 103 2.52 -7.24 11.42
N ASP A 104 2.44 -7.19 12.75
CA ASP A 104 2.75 -8.34 13.61
C ASP A 104 1.90 -9.59 13.25
N PHE A 105 0.72 -9.41 12.64
CA PHE A 105 -0.11 -10.51 12.15
C PHE A 105 0.65 -11.44 11.20
N ARG A 106 1.48 -10.91 10.30
CA ARG A 106 2.29 -11.73 9.41
C ARG A 106 3.25 -12.62 10.18
N ILE A 107 3.86 -12.10 11.25
CA ILE A 107 4.81 -12.85 12.05
C ILE A 107 4.13 -14.01 12.77
N PHE A 108 2.96 -13.76 13.36
CA PHE A 108 2.17 -14.81 14.00
C PHE A 108 1.69 -15.88 13.02
N ARG A 109 1.31 -15.47 11.80
CA ARG A 109 0.93 -16.38 10.72
C ARG A 109 2.12 -17.22 10.22
N ASP A 110 3.20 -16.57 9.81
CA ASP A 110 4.29 -17.23 9.07
C ASP A 110 5.19 -18.06 10.01
N PHE A 111 5.45 -17.57 11.23
CA PHE A 111 6.36 -18.23 12.18
C PHE A 111 5.62 -18.97 13.30
N GLY A 112 4.39 -18.57 13.61
CA GLY A 112 3.55 -19.24 14.61
C GLY A 112 2.51 -20.19 14.02
N GLN A 113 2.28 -20.14 12.70
CA GLN A 113 1.21 -20.88 12.03
C GLN A 113 -0.19 -20.59 12.62
N LEU A 114 -0.36 -19.38 13.19
CA LEU A 114 -1.62 -18.96 13.78
C LEU A 114 -2.60 -18.51 12.70
N VAL A 115 -3.89 -18.72 12.98
CA VAL A 115 -4.98 -18.07 12.24
C VAL A 115 -5.49 -16.86 13.02
N GLY A 116 -6.15 -15.91 12.37
CA GLY A 116 -6.64 -14.75 13.09
C GLY A 116 -7.25 -13.65 12.24
N LEU A 117 -7.46 -12.52 12.91
CA LEU A 117 -8.04 -11.30 12.35
C LEU A 117 -7.05 -10.16 12.51
N ASP A 118 -6.76 -9.46 11.43
CA ASP A 118 -5.94 -8.24 11.41
C ASP A 118 -6.82 -7.02 11.12
N MET A 119 -6.85 -6.10 12.08
CA MET A 119 -7.73 -4.95 12.07
C MET A 119 -6.94 -3.67 12.28
N ALA A 120 -7.21 -2.64 11.48
CA ALA A 120 -6.49 -1.38 11.58
C ALA A 120 -7.37 -0.14 11.45
N PHE A 121 -6.94 0.97 12.04
CA PHE A 121 -7.40 2.29 11.60
C PHE A 121 -6.65 2.71 10.32
N PHE A 122 -7.35 3.39 9.42
CA PHE A 122 -6.74 3.86 8.16
C PHE A 122 -7.14 5.28 7.76
N LYS A 123 -8.16 5.88 8.39
CA LYS A 123 -8.58 7.24 8.06
C LYS A 123 -7.57 8.25 8.59
N ASN A 124 -7.47 9.41 7.95
CA ASN A 124 -6.56 10.49 8.33
C ASN A 124 -5.07 10.09 8.37
N ASN A 125 -4.64 9.20 7.47
CA ASN A 125 -3.26 8.70 7.34
C ASN A 125 -2.21 9.83 7.12
N TYR A 126 -2.59 11.06 6.75
CA TYR A 126 -1.63 12.18 6.71
C TYR A 126 -0.87 12.40 8.03
N ARG A 127 -1.44 12.01 9.16
CA ARG A 127 -0.80 12.11 10.49
C ARG A 127 0.15 10.95 10.78
N TYR A 128 -0.02 9.81 10.11
CA TYR A 128 0.76 8.61 10.33
C TYR A 128 2.27 8.89 10.20
N HIS A 129 3.04 8.47 11.20
CA HIS A 129 4.49 8.69 11.29
C HIS A 129 4.90 10.17 11.18
N THR A 130 4.10 11.06 11.77
CA THR A 130 4.40 12.50 11.86
C THR A 130 4.29 13.01 13.28
N LYS A 131 4.74 14.24 13.52
CA LYS A 131 4.53 14.96 14.78
C LYS A 131 3.04 15.17 15.14
N PHE A 132 2.14 14.98 14.19
CA PHE A 132 0.68 15.11 14.38
C PHE A 132 0.02 13.79 14.78
N ASP A 133 0.76 12.69 14.91
CA ASP A 133 0.26 11.41 15.39
C ASP A 133 0.04 11.44 16.90
N HIS A 134 -1.07 12.07 17.31
CA HIS A 134 -1.38 12.36 18.70
C HIS A 134 -2.79 11.90 19.06
N TYR A 135 -2.97 11.41 20.29
CA TYR A 135 -4.22 10.81 20.75
C TYR A 135 -5.43 11.76 20.66
N SER A 136 -5.20 13.08 20.74
CA SER A 136 -6.27 14.09 20.63
C SER A 136 -6.99 14.08 19.29
N PHE A 137 -6.39 13.52 18.24
CA PHE A 137 -7.00 13.42 16.91
C PHE A 137 -7.74 12.11 16.67
N ILE A 138 -7.73 11.19 17.63
CA ILE A 138 -8.50 9.95 17.55
C ILE A 138 -9.90 10.24 18.08
N PRO A 139 -10.96 10.14 17.25
CA PRO A 139 -12.32 10.39 17.71
C PRO A 139 -12.72 9.43 18.83
N LEU A 140 -13.45 9.91 19.84
CA LEU A 140 -13.91 9.07 20.96
C LEU A 140 -14.69 7.82 20.51
N GLY A 141 -15.51 7.97 19.47
CA GLY A 141 -16.25 6.86 18.87
C GLY A 141 -15.35 5.76 18.28
N SER A 142 -14.11 6.06 17.90
CA SER A 142 -13.14 5.05 17.44
C SER A 142 -12.70 4.12 18.55
N TYR A 143 -12.46 4.66 19.76
CA TYR A 143 -12.13 3.83 20.93
C TYR A 143 -13.28 2.92 21.30
N GLN A 144 -14.52 3.43 21.33
CA GLN A 144 -15.70 2.63 21.63
C GLN A 144 -15.91 1.53 20.58
N HIS A 145 -15.80 1.86 19.29
CA HIS A 145 -15.96 0.90 18.20
C HIS A 145 -14.95 -0.26 18.29
N VAL A 146 -13.67 0.04 18.57
CA VAL A 146 -12.65 -1.02 18.77
C VAL A 146 -12.93 -1.79 20.06
N GLY A 147 -13.24 -1.10 21.15
CA GLY A 147 -13.52 -1.70 22.45
C GLY A 147 -14.66 -2.72 22.38
N ASP A 148 -15.80 -2.32 21.82
CA ASP A 148 -16.99 -3.15 21.66
C ASP A 148 -16.69 -4.41 20.82
N ASN A 149 -16.08 -4.23 19.64
CA ASN A 149 -15.78 -5.35 18.76
C ASN A 149 -14.75 -6.30 19.37
N VAL A 150 -13.66 -5.78 19.93
CA VAL A 150 -12.60 -6.62 20.51
C VAL A 150 -13.08 -7.33 21.76
N LEU A 151 -13.89 -6.67 22.61
CA LEU A 151 -14.49 -7.31 23.79
C LEU A 151 -15.35 -8.50 23.36
N TYR A 152 -16.24 -8.30 22.39
CA TYR A 152 -17.08 -9.37 21.84
C TYR A 152 -16.23 -10.51 21.27
N LEU A 153 -15.24 -10.19 20.42
CA LEU A 153 -14.38 -11.22 19.80
C LEU A 153 -13.62 -12.03 20.84
N VAL A 154 -13.05 -11.39 21.86
CA VAL A 154 -12.33 -12.10 22.93
C VAL A 154 -13.30 -12.96 23.75
N GLN A 155 -14.50 -12.47 24.05
CA GLN A 155 -15.53 -13.25 24.75
C GLN A 155 -15.94 -14.50 23.97
N GLU A 156 -16.25 -14.36 22.70
CA GLU A 156 -16.73 -15.49 21.90
C GLU A 156 -15.59 -16.46 21.54
N LEU A 157 -14.45 -15.96 21.08
CA LEU A 157 -13.33 -16.83 20.67
C LEU A 157 -12.71 -17.56 21.85
N SER A 158 -12.67 -16.97 23.04
CA SER A 158 -12.18 -17.66 24.25
C SER A 158 -13.11 -18.79 24.73
N ASN A 159 -14.28 -18.95 24.11
CA ASN A 159 -15.21 -20.05 24.35
C ASN A 159 -15.50 -20.87 23.08
N ALA A 160 -14.76 -20.62 21.99
CA ALA A 160 -14.99 -21.26 20.70
C ALA A 160 -14.64 -22.77 20.76
N PRO A 161 -15.56 -23.67 20.35
CA PRO A 161 -15.27 -25.10 20.26
C PRO A 161 -14.22 -25.43 19.20
N GLU A 162 -14.07 -24.58 18.18
CA GLU A 162 -13.10 -24.76 17.08
C GLU A 162 -11.64 -24.75 17.57
N LEU A 163 -11.34 -24.22 18.76
CA LEU A 163 -10.00 -24.26 19.37
C LEU A 163 -9.64 -25.61 20.01
N VAL A 164 -10.65 -26.45 20.29
CA VAL A 164 -10.46 -27.82 20.80
C VAL A 164 -10.57 -28.83 19.67
N SER A 165 -11.55 -28.64 18.81
CA SER A 165 -11.85 -29.51 17.68
C SER A 165 -11.95 -28.64 16.43
N PRO A 166 -10.81 -28.42 15.74
CA PRO A 166 -10.79 -27.62 14.53
C PRO A 166 -11.78 -28.20 13.53
N GLU A 167 -12.77 -27.41 13.11
CA GLU A 167 -13.55 -27.77 11.93
C GLU A 167 -12.61 -27.88 10.72
N PRO A 168 -12.96 -28.70 9.71
CA PRO A 168 -12.26 -28.67 8.44
C PRO A 168 -12.18 -27.22 7.95
N SER A 169 -10.97 -26.80 7.54
CA SER A 169 -10.73 -25.49 6.95
C SER A 169 -11.83 -25.17 5.94
N GLN A 170 -12.71 -24.20 6.28
CA GLN A 170 -13.74 -23.71 5.37
C GLN A 170 -13.14 -22.80 4.27
N GLY A 171 -11.81 -22.80 4.15
CA GLY A 171 -11.05 -22.05 3.16
C GLY A 171 -11.04 -20.55 3.43
N LYS A 172 -10.83 -19.77 2.38
CA LYS A 172 -10.91 -18.30 2.44
C LYS A 172 -12.37 -17.84 2.46
N ALA A 173 -12.60 -16.64 2.96
CA ALA A 173 -13.91 -16.01 2.94
C ALA A 173 -13.91 -14.73 2.08
N VAL A 174 -15.07 -14.40 1.53
CA VAL A 174 -15.37 -13.12 0.90
C VAL A 174 -16.15 -12.29 1.91
N TYR A 175 -15.70 -11.07 2.16
CA TYR A 175 -16.38 -10.16 3.07
C TYR A 175 -16.20 -8.71 2.65
N PHE A 176 -17.24 -7.92 2.82
CA PHE A 176 -17.22 -6.50 2.48
C PHE A 176 -18.30 -5.74 3.23
N ASP A 177 -17.99 -4.50 3.55
CA ASP A 177 -18.93 -3.56 4.13
C ASP A 177 -19.83 -2.94 3.06
N PHE A 178 -21.12 -2.88 3.37
CA PHE A 178 -22.15 -2.31 2.53
C PHE A 178 -22.54 -0.92 3.04
N LEU A 179 -21.96 0.13 2.45
CA LEU A 179 -22.25 1.54 2.71
C LEU A 179 -22.03 2.00 4.17
N GLY A 180 -21.25 1.25 4.96
CA GLY A 180 -21.05 1.48 6.39
C GLY A 180 -22.20 1.04 7.27
N LEU A 181 -23.21 0.35 6.72
CA LEU A 181 -24.44 -0.05 7.42
C LEU A 181 -24.32 -1.45 8.04
N PHE A 182 -23.84 -2.42 7.28
CA PHE A 182 -23.64 -3.80 7.70
C PHE A 182 -22.59 -4.48 6.84
N MET A 183 -22.02 -5.57 7.34
CA MET A 183 -21.04 -6.37 6.61
C MET A 183 -21.69 -7.61 6.00
N ILE A 184 -21.39 -7.87 4.73
CA ILE A 184 -21.74 -9.13 4.06
C ILE A 184 -20.53 -10.05 4.16
N SER A 185 -20.75 -11.32 4.52
CA SER A 185 -19.69 -12.33 4.52
C SER A 185 -20.22 -13.71 4.10
N TYR A 186 -19.42 -14.45 3.34
CA TYR A 186 -19.71 -15.81 2.90
C TYR A 186 -18.42 -16.55 2.53
N THR A 187 -18.48 -17.88 2.45
CA THR A 187 -17.32 -18.70 2.06
C THR A 187 -16.90 -18.43 0.61
N ASN A 188 -15.64 -18.65 0.28
CA ASN A 188 -15.16 -18.50 -1.10
C ASN A 188 -15.92 -19.41 -2.09
N PHE A 189 -16.32 -20.61 -1.66
CA PHE A 189 -17.13 -21.52 -2.47
C PHE A 189 -18.51 -20.92 -2.79
N THR A 190 -19.20 -20.37 -1.80
CA THR A 190 -20.47 -19.64 -2.01
C THR A 190 -20.28 -18.45 -2.95
N GLY A 191 -19.18 -17.72 -2.81
CA GLY A 191 -18.83 -16.62 -3.70
C GLY A 191 -18.65 -17.05 -5.15
N CYS A 192 -18.00 -18.20 -5.39
CA CYS A 192 -17.85 -18.80 -6.71
C CYS A 192 -19.24 -19.11 -7.32
N ILE A 193 -20.13 -19.75 -6.56
CA ILE A 193 -21.49 -20.05 -7.02
C ILE A 193 -22.24 -18.77 -7.41
N ILE A 194 -22.24 -17.75 -6.55
CA ILE A 194 -22.93 -16.47 -6.81
C ILE A 194 -22.38 -15.82 -8.08
N ASN A 195 -21.06 -15.82 -8.27
CA ASN A 195 -20.43 -15.23 -9.46
C ASN A 195 -20.79 -16.02 -10.72
N VAL A 196 -20.75 -17.36 -10.70
CA VAL A 196 -21.14 -18.20 -11.85
C VAL A 196 -22.61 -18.00 -12.22
N LEU A 197 -23.51 -17.97 -11.23
CA LEU A 197 -24.93 -17.69 -11.46
C LEU A 197 -25.14 -16.28 -12.03
N THR A 198 -24.38 -15.29 -11.57
CA THR A 198 -24.43 -13.92 -12.11
C THR A 198 -23.97 -13.86 -13.57
N VAL A 199 -22.90 -14.58 -13.91
CA VAL A 199 -22.41 -14.72 -15.29
C VAL A 199 -23.47 -15.39 -16.17
N ALA A 200 -24.04 -16.52 -15.71
CA ALA A 200 -25.09 -17.23 -16.43
C ALA A 200 -26.33 -16.34 -16.65
N LEU A 201 -26.80 -15.64 -15.61
CA LEU A 201 -27.92 -14.71 -15.71
C LEU A 201 -27.64 -13.57 -16.70
N SER A 202 -26.44 -12.99 -16.66
CA SER A 202 -26.02 -11.93 -17.59
C SER A 202 -26.11 -12.40 -19.04
N LEU A 203 -25.60 -13.61 -19.33
CA LEU A 203 -25.65 -14.22 -20.66
C LEU A 203 -27.08 -14.56 -21.10
N VAL A 204 -27.88 -15.20 -20.24
CA VAL A 204 -29.28 -15.55 -20.53
C VAL A 204 -30.10 -14.32 -20.86
N VAL A 205 -29.99 -13.26 -20.04
CA VAL A 205 -30.70 -12.00 -20.27
C VAL A 205 -30.25 -11.35 -21.58
N PHE A 206 -28.96 -11.41 -21.94
CA PHE A 206 -28.48 -10.90 -23.23
C PHE A 206 -29.10 -11.67 -24.41
N LEU A 207 -29.07 -12.99 -24.37
CA LEU A 207 -29.65 -13.83 -25.42
C LEU A 207 -31.15 -13.58 -25.54
N TYR A 208 -31.86 -13.50 -24.40
CA TYR A 208 -33.28 -13.19 -24.38
C TYR A 208 -33.58 -11.82 -25.00
N SER A 209 -32.79 -10.78 -24.70
CA SER A 209 -32.93 -9.47 -25.34
C SER A 209 -32.80 -9.55 -26.86
N ILE A 210 -31.80 -10.28 -27.38
CA ILE A 210 -31.60 -10.49 -28.81
C ILE A 210 -32.84 -11.12 -29.45
N PHE A 211 -33.40 -12.17 -28.84
CA PHE A 211 -34.64 -12.79 -29.30
C PHE A 211 -35.86 -11.85 -29.19
N SER A 212 -36.00 -11.12 -28.08
CA SER A 212 -37.11 -10.18 -27.84
C SER A 212 -37.11 -9.03 -28.84
N PHE A 213 -35.95 -8.57 -29.30
CA PHE A 213 -35.83 -7.54 -30.33
C PHE A 213 -35.98 -8.10 -31.75
N LYS A 214 -36.20 -9.41 -31.91
CA LYS A 214 -36.23 -10.12 -33.20
C LYS A 214 -34.93 -9.93 -33.99
N LEU A 215 -33.82 -9.76 -33.29
CA LEU A 215 -32.49 -9.67 -33.86
C LEU A 215 -31.96 -11.11 -34.02
N GLY A 216 -31.71 -11.55 -35.25
CA GLY A 216 -31.02 -12.83 -35.49
C GLY A 216 -29.50 -12.69 -35.33
N PHE A 217 -28.78 -13.81 -35.25
CA PHE A 217 -27.30 -13.83 -35.31
C PHE A 217 -26.79 -13.70 -36.76
N THR A 218 -27.24 -12.67 -37.47
CA THR A 218 -26.76 -12.41 -38.83
C THR A 218 -25.36 -11.78 -38.80
N LYS A 219 -24.60 -11.95 -39.89
CA LYS A 219 -23.26 -11.33 -40.03
C LYS A 219 -23.28 -9.81 -39.80
N SER A 220 -24.36 -9.12 -40.20
CA SER A 220 -24.52 -7.67 -40.00
C SER A 220 -24.61 -7.31 -38.52
N ILE A 221 -25.46 -8.02 -37.76
CA ILE A 221 -25.68 -7.77 -36.33
C ILE A 221 -24.42 -8.13 -35.54
N LEU A 222 -23.75 -9.24 -35.86
CA LEU A 222 -22.48 -9.62 -35.21
C LEU A 222 -21.39 -8.56 -35.43
N LYS A 223 -21.24 -8.04 -36.66
CA LYS A 223 -20.32 -6.92 -36.94
C LYS A 223 -20.68 -5.68 -36.13
N TYR A 224 -21.97 -5.37 -36.00
CA TYR A 224 -22.44 -4.23 -35.22
C TYR A 224 -22.13 -4.36 -33.72
N LEU A 225 -22.40 -5.53 -33.12
CA LEU A 225 -22.04 -5.81 -31.73
C LEU A 225 -20.52 -5.74 -31.50
N GLY A 226 -19.73 -6.24 -32.46
CA GLY A 226 -18.27 -6.09 -32.47
C GLY A 226 -17.83 -4.63 -32.52
N PHE A 227 -18.47 -3.81 -33.35
CA PHE A 227 -18.17 -2.38 -33.47
C PHE A 227 -18.52 -1.60 -32.19
N ILE A 228 -19.64 -1.91 -31.54
CA ILE A 228 -19.99 -1.36 -30.21
C ILE A 228 -18.90 -1.73 -29.20
N THR A 229 -18.53 -3.01 -29.13
CA THR A 229 -17.53 -3.51 -28.18
C THR A 229 -16.19 -2.79 -28.36
N LEU A 230 -15.72 -2.67 -29.59
CA LEU A 230 -14.48 -1.97 -29.92
C LEU A 230 -14.58 -0.48 -29.54
N SER A 231 -15.73 0.15 -29.76
CA SER A 231 -15.95 1.56 -29.39
C SER A 231 -15.92 1.78 -27.88
N ILE A 232 -16.46 0.85 -27.08
CA ILE A 232 -16.39 0.90 -25.61
C ILE A 232 -14.93 0.76 -25.16
N LEU A 233 -14.23 -0.26 -25.64
CA LEU A 233 -12.82 -0.50 -25.29
C LEU A 233 -11.93 0.69 -25.69
N ALA A 234 -12.13 1.24 -26.89
CA ALA A 234 -11.41 2.43 -27.35
C ALA A 234 -11.72 3.66 -26.50
N SER A 235 -12.97 3.83 -26.02
CA SER A 235 -13.35 4.92 -25.11
C SER A 235 -12.67 4.77 -23.75
N TRP A 236 -12.58 3.55 -23.20
CA TRP A 236 -11.85 3.28 -21.96
C TRP A 236 -10.35 3.55 -22.11
N ILE A 237 -9.74 3.10 -23.22
CA ILE A 237 -8.34 3.40 -23.54
C ILE A 237 -8.11 4.91 -23.61
N LEU A 238 -9.02 5.66 -24.23
CA LEU A 238 -8.94 7.11 -24.31
C LEU A 238 -8.98 7.78 -22.93
N CYS A 239 -9.77 7.25 -21.99
CA CYS A 239 -9.80 7.74 -20.60
C CYS A 239 -8.45 7.54 -19.90
N PHE A 240 -7.84 6.36 -20.04
CA PHE A 240 -6.52 6.09 -19.45
C PHE A 240 -5.40 6.88 -20.14
N LEU A 241 -5.48 7.05 -21.46
CA LEU A 241 -4.55 7.88 -22.22
C LEU A 241 -4.63 9.34 -21.78
N PHE A 242 -5.85 9.86 -21.56
CA PHE A 242 -6.05 11.18 -20.97
C PHE A 242 -5.38 11.29 -19.61
N ALA A 243 -5.64 10.35 -18.68
CA ALA A 243 -5.02 10.39 -17.35
C ALA A 243 -3.50 10.36 -17.40
N PHE A 244 -2.93 9.52 -18.29
CA PHE A 244 -1.49 9.43 -18.51
C PHE A 244 -0.89 10.74 -19.04
N ILE A 245 -1.48 11.31 -20.10
CA ILE A 245 -1.03 12.58 -20.69
C ILE A 245 -1.18 13.71 -19.67
N PHE A 246 -2.32 13.81 -18.99
CA PHE A 246 -2.58 14.85 -18.01
C PHE A 246 -1.60 14.77 -16.83
N ALA A 247 -1.42 13.59 -16.24
CA ALA A 247 -0.44 13.39 -15.16
C ALA A 247 0.99 13.73 -15.60
N THR A 248 1.38 13.42 -16.84
CA THR A 248 2.70 13.77 -17.38
C THR A 248 2.84 15.28 -17.57
N ILE A 249 1.82 15.96 -18.10
CA ILE A 249 1.82 17.42 -18.26
C ILE A 249 1.90 18.11 -16.91
N THR A 250 1.08 17.71 -15.93
CA THR A 250 1.12 18.31 -14.58
C THR A 250 2.49 18.15 -13.92
N ASP A 251 3.17 17.03 -14.17
CA ASP A 251 4.51 16.78 -13.64
C ASP A 251 5.59 17.64 -14.32
N LEU A 252 5.52 17.80 -15.64
CA LEU A 252 6.38 18.74 -16.38
C LEU A 252 6.17 20.19 -15.93
N LEU A 253 4.94 20.57 -15.56
CA LEU A 253 4.60 21.89 -15.03
C LEU A 253 4.91 22.04 -13.54
N GLY A 254 5.39 20.99 -12.87
CA GLY A 254 5.68 21.01 -11.44
C GLY A 254 4.44 21.19 -10.56
N LYS A 255 3.29 20.70 -11.02
CA LYS A 255 1.98 20.74 -10.35
C LYS A 255 1.48 19.35 -9.92
N THR A 256 2.36 18.36 -9.89
CA THR A 256 2.06 17.03 -9.36
C THR A 256 1.50 17.10 -7.94
N MET A 257 0.57 16.21 -7.61
CA MET A 257 -0.09 16.11 -6.31
C MET A 257 -1.00 17.30 -5.96
N SER A 258 -1.47 18.11 -6.92
CA SER A 258 -2.34 19.25 -6.59
C SER A 258 -3.63 18.89 -5.83
N TRP A 259 -4.08 17.64 -5.93
CA TRP A 259 -5.23 17.08 -5.20
C TRP A 259 -4.88 16.53 -3.81
N PHE A 260 -3.61 16.51 -3.40
CA PHE A 260 -3.17 15.84 -2.17
C PHE A 260 -3.71 16.48 -0.90
N GLY A 261 -3.74 17.82 -0.83
CA GLY A 261 -4.39 18.55 0.27
C GLY A 261 -5.92 18.59 0.16
N HIS A 262 -6.43 18.46 -1.06
CA HIS A 262 -7.84 18.65 -1.40
C HIS A 262 -8.32 17.54 -2.35
N PRO A 263 -8.60 16.33 -1.84
CA PRO A 263 -8.93 15.16 -2.67
C PRO A 263 -10.12 15.35 -3.62
N TRP A 264 -11.05 16.24 -3.28
CA TRP A 264 -12.20 16.58 -4.13
C TRP A 264 -11.78 17.20 -5.48
N MET A 265 -10.55 17.70 -5.63
CA MET A 265 -10.02 18.16 -6.93
C MET A 265 -9.97 17.04 -7.97
N LEU A 266 -9.84 15.77 -7.56
CA LEU A 266 -9.88 14.61 -8.46
C LEU A 266 -11.18 14.53 -9.26
N PHE A 267 -12.29 15.05 -8.70
CA PHE A 267 -13.58 15.10 -9.39
C PHE A 267 -13.48 15.88 -10.70
N GLY A 268 -13.05 17.15 -10.64
CA GLY A 268 -12.96 17.97 -11.83
C GLY A 268 -11.77 17.61 -12.73
N LEU A 269 -10.65 17.17 -12.16
CA LEU A 269 -9.43 16.87 -12.93
C LEU A 269 -9.48 15.52 -13.66
N TYR A 270 -10.13 14.49 -13.10
CA TYR A 270 -10.14 13.14 -13.67
C TYR A 270 -11.54 12.59 -13.91
N VAL A 271 -12.47 12.73 -12.95
CA VAL A 271 -13.82 12.12 -13.08
C VAL A 271 -14.62 12.77 -14.21
N ILE A 272 -14.61 14.09 -14.32
CA ILE A 272 -15.36 14.81 -15.36
C ILE A 272 -14.86 14.49 -16.78
N PRO A 273 -13.54 14.60 -17.09
CA PRO A 273 -13.02 14.17 -18.39
C PRO A 273 -13.28 12.69 -18.68
N ALA A 274 -13.04 11.80 -17.73
CA ALA A 274 -13.28 10.36 -17.93
C ALA A 274 -14.76 10.06 -18.20
N THR A 275 -15.68 10.73 -17.50
CA THR A 275 -17.12 10.60 -17.77
C THR A 275 -17.44 11.02 -19.20
N ALA A 276 -16.92 12.16 -19.65
CA ALA A 276 -17.15 12.65 -21.00
C ALA A 276 -16.57 11.74 -22.09
N LEU A 277 -15.40 11.15 -21.85
CA LEU A 277 -14.69 10.28 -22.80
C LEU A 277 -15.24 8.84 -22.81
N SER A 278 -15.75 8.33 -21.68
CA SER A 278 -16.11 6.92 -21.47
C SER A 278 -17.15 6.34 -22.44
N GLY A 279 -17.95 7.19 -23.10
CA GLY A 279 -18.94 6.76 -24.09
C GLY A 279 -18.98 7.60 -25.36
N ILE A 280 -17.98 8.46 -25.60
CA ILE A 280 -18.04 9.42 -26.72
C ILE A 280 -18.07 8.73 -28.09
N LEU A 281 -17.37 7.61 -28.22
CA LEU A 281 -17.32 6.86 -29.48
C LEU A 281 -18.61 6.10 -29.77
N LEU A 282 -19.43 5.82 -28.76
CA LEU A 282 -20.72 5.13 -28.92
C LEU A 282 -21.71 5.95 -29.76
N ILE A 283 -21.56 7.27 -29.81
CA ILE A 283 -22.41 8.17 -30.62
C ILE A 283 -22.26 7.86 -32.11
N TYR A 284 -21.07 7.43 -32.53
CA TYR A 284 -20.80 7.08 -33.93
C TYR A 284 -21.24 5.65 -34.28
N THR A 285 -21.73 4.87 -33.33
CA THR A 285 -22.21 3.49 -33.57
C THR A 285 -23.67 3.49 -34.06
N ASN A 286 -23.88 3.77 -35.35
CA ASN A 286 -25.21 3.74 -35.97
C ASN A 286 -25.44 2.46 -36.79
N HIS A 287 -26.70 2.04 -36.88
CA HIS A 287 -27.12 0.92 -37.74
C HIS A 287 -28.49 1.23 -38.35
N GLU A 288 -28.59 1.22 -39.68
CA GLU A 288 -29.75 1.72 -40.43
C GLU A 288 -31.08 1.05 -40.03
N ASN A 289 -31.03 -0.26 -39.77
CA ASN A 289 -32.23 -1.06 -39.46
C ASN A 289 -32.58 -1.15 -37.96
N ILE A 290 -31.87 -0.45 -37.06
CA ILE A 290 -32.08 -0.57 -35.61
C ILE A 290 -32.49 0.78 -35.02
N SER A 291 -33.62 0.81 -34.32
CA SER A 291 -34.10 2.02 -33.64
C SER A 291 -33.10 2.50 -32.57
N LEU A 292 -33.08 3.82 -32.30
CA LEU A 292 -32.26 4.41 -31.25
C LEU A 292 -32.46 3.72 -29.89
N ASN A 293 -33.69 3.35 -29.58
CA ASN A 293 -34.05 2.66 -28.34
C ASN A 293 -33.33 1.32 -28.18
N VAL A 294 -33.45 0.45 -29.20
CA VAL A 294 -32.82 -0.88 -29.19
C VAL A 294 -31.30 -0.76 -29.18
N ARG A 295 -30.74 0.20 -29.94
CA ARG A 295 -29.31 0.50 -29.94
C ARG A 295 -28.79 0.85 -28.54
N CYS A 296 -29.47 1.72 -27.80
CA CYS A 296 -29.03 2.10 -26.45
C CYS A 296 -29.01 0.88 -25.53
N GLN A 297 -30.04 0.02 -25.58
CA GLN A 297 -30.11 -1.20 -24.79
C GLN A 297 -29.01 -2.20 -25.16
N LEU A 298 -28.71 -2.38 -26.45
CA LEU A 298 -27.60 -3.22 -26.92
C LEU A 298 -26.25 -2.71 -26.41
N GLN A 299 -26.01 -1.39 -26.42
CA GLN A 299 -24.77 -0.81 -25.89
C GLN A 299 -24.60 -1.07 -24.39
N VAL A 300 -25.68 -0.95 -23.61
CA VAL A 300 -25.65 -1.33 -22.19
C VAL A 300 -25.31 -2.81 -22.02
N HIS A 301 -25.96 -3.68 -22.80
CA HIS A 301 -25.66 -5.10 -22.76
C HIS A 301 -24.19 -5.38 -23.07
N MET A 302 -23.60 -4.74 -24.09
CA MET A 302 -22.19 -4.92 -24.43
C MET A 302 -21.25 -4.44 -23.33
N ALA A 303 -21.52 -3.28 -22.72
CA ALA A 303 -20.75 -2.79 -21.57
C ALA A 303 -20.82 -3.77 -20.39
N ARG A 304 -22.02 -4.28 -20.06
CA ARG A 304 -22.22 -5.29 -19.02
C ARG A 304 -21.50 -6.60 -19.35
N LEU A 305 -21.52 -7.05 -20.61
CA LEU A 305 -20.85 -8.28 -21.04
C LEU A 305 -19.33 -8.17 -20.92
N LEU A 306 -18.74 -7.01 -21.21
CA LEU A 306 -17.30 -6.79 -20.97
C LEU A 306 -16.94 -6.99 -19.50
N PHE A 307 -17.72 -6.42 -18.57
CA PHE A 307 -17.50 -6.69 -17.14
C PHE A 307 -17.84 -8.13 -16.74
N THR A 308 -18.78 -8.78 -17.43
CA THR A 308 -19.11 -10.21 -17.21
C THR A 308 -17.92 -11.10 -17.57
N ILE A 309 -17.15 -10.77 -18.62
CA ILE A 309 -15.91 -11.47 -18.96
C ILE A 309 -14.87 -11.28 -17.85
N VAL A 310 -14.71 -10.05 -17.34
CA VAL A 310 -13.77 -9.78 -16.23
C VAL A 310 -14.19 -10.53 -14.96
N LEU A 311 -15.50 -10.59 -14.65
CA LEU A 311 -16.02 -11.38 -13.52
C LEU A 311 -15.74 -12.88 -13.71
N ALA A 312 -15.93 -13.42 -14.92
CA ALA A 312 -15.64 -14.82 -15.21
C ALA A 312 -14.15 -15.14 -15.05
N LEU A 313 -13.26 -14.24 -15.50
CA LEU A 313 -11.82 -14.36 -15.24
C LEU A 313 -11.51 -14.29 -13.74
N GLY A 314 -12.17 -13.40 -13.00
CA GLY A 314 -12.05 -13.28 -11.55
C GLY A 314 -12.40 -14.58 -10.82
N VAL A 315 -13.42 -15.32 -11.28
CA VAL A 315 -13.75 -16.66 -10.77
C VAL A 315 -12.63 -17.66 -11.07
N THR A 316 -12.13 -17.69 -12.31
CA THR A 316 -11.05 -18.60 -12.73
C THR A 316 -9.77 -18.39 -11.93
N PHE A 317 -9.41 -17.14 -11.63
CA PHE A 317 -8.23 -16.78 -10.84
C PHE A 317 -8.50 -16.68 -9.33
N ASN A 318 -9.70 -17.07 -8.87
CA ASN A 318 -10.10 -17.06 -7.46
C ASN A 318 -9.94 -15.69 -6.76
N VAL A 319 -10.29 -14.61 -7.45
CA VAL A 319 -10.24 -13.23 -6.95
C VAL A 319 -11.50 -12.93 -6.13
N ARG A 320 -11.35 -12.75 -4.83
CA ARG A 320 -12.45 -12.54 -3.87
C ARG A 320 -13.06 -11.15 -3.97
N SER A 321 -12.27 -10.12 -4.27
CA SER A 321 -12.74 -8.75 -4.52
C SER A 321 -13.64 -8.61 -5.77
N SER A 322 -13.82 -9.69 -6.54
CA SER A 322 -14.74 -9.73 -7.69
C SER A 322 -16.19 -9.41 -7.34
N TYR A 323 -16.57 -9.43 -6.06
CA TYR A 323 -17.89 -8.97 -5.60
C TYR A 323 -18.21 -7.52 -6.04
N ALA A 324 -17.18 -6.66 -6.16
CA ALA A 324 -17.33 -5.28 -6.63
C ALA A 324 -17.82 -5.19 -8.08
N LEU A 325 -17.50 -6.18 -8.92
CA LEU A 325 -18.03 -6.31 -10.28
C LEU A 325 -19.35 -7.09 -10.32
N MET A 326 -19.46 -8.14 -9.49
CA MET A 326 -20.64 -8.98 -9.41
C MET A 326 -21.90 -8.17 -9.09
N VAL A 327 -21.84 -7.27 -8.10
CA VAL A 327 -23.04 -6.50 -7.68
C VAL A 327 -23.60 -5.63 -8.81
N PRO A 328 -22.82 -4.76 -9.50
CA PRO A 328 -23.30 -4.04 -10.67
C PRO A 328 -23.84 -4.93 -11.80
N ILE A 329 -23.18 -6.06 -12.10
CA ILE A 329 -23.61 -6.97 -13.17
C ILE A 329 -24.94 -7.64 -12.81
N LEU A 330 -25.09 -8.09 -11.56
CA LEU A 330 -26.31 -8.71 -11.05
C LEU A 330 -27.47 -7.73 -11.14
N PHE A 331 -27.33 -6.52 -10.58
CA PHE A 331 -28.39 -5.51 -10.60
C PHE A 331 -28.74 -5.05 -12.02
N SER A 332 -27.75 -4.86 -12.90
CA SER A 332 -27.99 -4.57 -14.32
C SER A 332 -28.75 -5.70 -15.01
N SER A 333 -28.44 -6.96 -14.69
CA SER A 333 -29.13 -8.13 -15.26
C SER A 333 -30.56 -8.28 -14.73
N LEU A 334 -30.79 -8.06 -13.44
CA LEU A 334 -32.11 -8.04 -12.84
C LEU A 334 -32.98 -6.90 -13.38
N ALA A 335 -32.38 -5.73 -13.66
CA ALA A 335 -33.08 -4.62 -14.28
C ALA A 335 -33.63 -5.02 -15.66
N PHE A 336 -32.78 -5.60 -16.52
CA PHE A 336 -33.22 -6.05 -17.84
C PHE A 336 -34.20 -7.22 -17.76
N LEU A 337 -34.02 -8.16 -16.84
CA LEU A 337 -35.01 -9.22 -16.62
C LEU A 337 -36.39 -8.61 -16.31
N THR A 338 -36.44 -7.66 -15.39
CA THR A 338 -37.68 -6.94 -15.01
C THR A 338 -38.27 -6.16 -16.19
N ILE A 339 -37.43 -5.46 -16.97
CA ILE A 339 -37.86 -4.71 -18.16
C ILE A 339 -38.54 -5.64 -19.18
N HIS A 340 -37.98 -6.83 -19.40
CA HIS A 340 -38.52 -7.81 -20.34
C HIS A 340 -39.80 -8.47 -19.83
N LEU A 341 -39.84 -8.87 -18.55
CA LEU A 341 -41.03 -9.47 -17.93
C LEU A 341 -42.23 -8.52 -17.94
N LEU A 342 -42.00 -7.21 -17.80
CA LEU A 342 -43.04 -6.18 -17.82
C LEU A 342 -43.29 -5.59 -19.22
N HIS A 343 -42.65 -6.12 -20.26
CA HIS A 343 -42.75 -5.62 -21.64
C HIS A 343 -42.43 -4.12 -21.82
N LEU A 344 -41.52 -3.58 -20.99
CA LEU A 344 -41.18 -2.15 -20.97
C LEU A 344 -40.09 -1.76 -21.99
N GLN A 345 -39.44 -2.73 -22.62
CA GLN A 345 -38.31 -2.55 -23.53
C GLN A 345 -38.63 -1.67 -24.75
N HIS A 346 -39.89 -1.58 -25.17
CA HIS A 346 -40.30 -0.81 -26.34
C HIS A 346 -40.45 0.70 -26.07
N SER A 347 -40.52 1.12 -24.80
CA SER A 347 -40.67 2.52 -24.42
C SER A 347 -39.38 3.09 -23.84
N VAL A 348 -38.80 4.09 -24.53
CA VAL A 348 -37.53 4.72 -24.14
C VAL A 348 -37.55 5.17 -22.67
N LYS A 349 -38.57 5.92 -22.24
CA LYS A 349 -38.63 6.42 -20.86
C LYS A 349 -38.78 5.31 -19.82
N LYS A 350 -39.63 4.30 -20.10
CA LYS A 350 -39.97 3.29 -19.09
C LYS A 350 -38.79 2.38 -18.76
N TRP A 351 -38.09 1.87 -19.78
CA TRP A 351 -36.92 1.01 -19.52
C TRP A 351 -35.79 1.79 -18.84
N GLN A 352 -35.57 3.05 -19.23
CA GLN A 352 -34.54 3.90 -18.62
C GLN A 352 -34.80 4.15 -17.14
N ILE A 353 -36.04 4.46 -16.76
CA ILE A 353 -36.43 4.67 -15.36
C ILE A 353 -36.15 3.40 -14.55
N VAL A 354 -36.64 2.25 -15.00
CA VAL A 354 -36.42 0.97 -14.30
C VAL A 354 -34.92 0.67 -14.21
N TYR A 355 -34.18 0.84 -15.29
CA TYR A 355 -32.75 0.58 -15.32
C TYR A 355 -31.97 1.45 -14.35
N VAL A 356 -32.24 2.76 -14.32
CA VAL A 356 -31.59 3.71 -13.39
C VAL A 356 -31.92 3.37 -11.94
N ILE A 357 -33.17 3.02 -11.62
CA ILE A 357 -33.57 2.62 -10.26
C ILE A 357 -32.73 1.45 -9.76
N PHE A 358 -32.56 0.41 -10.59
CA PHE A 358 -31.73 -0.74 -10.23
C PHE A 358 -30.24 -0.40 -10.10
N LEU A 359 -29.75 0.64 -10.80
CA LEU A 359 -28.36 1.06 -10.71
C LEU A 359 -28.03 1.93 -9.49
N ILE A 360 -29.02 2.50 -8.79
CA ILE A 360 -28.76 3.37 -7.62
C ILE A 360 -27.88 2.65 -6.60
N LEU A 361 -28.28 1.44 -6.20
CA LEU A 361 -27.60 0.67 -5.16
C LEU A 361 -26.16 0.25 -5.53
N PRO A 362 -25.90 -0.39 -6.69
CA PRO A 362 -24.53 -0.75 -7.09
C PRO A 362 -23.64 0.48 -7.31
N VAL A 363 -24.19 1.59 -7.83
CA VAL A 363 -23.42 2.83 -8.00
C VAL A 363 -23.02 3.40 -6.64
N MET A 364 -23.94 3.44 -5.67
CA MET A 364 -23.61 3.87 -4.31
C MET A 364 -22.53 2.99 -3.67
N LEU A 365 -22.60 1.68 -3.84
CA LEU A 365 -21.58 0.75 -3.34
C LEU A 365 -20.21 1.02 -3.97
N LEU A 366 -20.14 1.19 -5.29
CA LEU A 366 -18.90 1.49 -5.99
C LEU A 366 -18.33 2.85 -5.59
N MET A 367 -19.17 3.88 -5.42
CA MET A 367 -18.75 5.19 -4.92
C MET A 367 -18.16 5.09 -3.51
N TYR A 368 -18.81 4.33 -2.63
CA TYR A 368 -18.33 4.08 -1.27
C TYR A 368 -16.96 3.37 -1.24
N GLN A 369 -16.78 2.35 -2.08
CA GLN A 369 -15.49 1.66 -2.24
C GLN A 369 -14.42 2.56 -2.83
N THR A 370 -14.77 3.38 -3.81
CA THR A 370 -13.87 4.37 -4.41
C THR A 370 -13.36 5.33 -3.34
N LEU A 371 -14.27 5.89 -2.53
CA LEU A 371 -13.91 6.81 -1.45
C LEU A 371 -13.02 6.13 -0.41
N THR A 372 -13.34 4.90 -0.01
CA THR A 372 -12.54 4.12 0.95
C THR A 372 -11.12 3.89 0.44
N THR A 373 -10.99 3.47 -0.83
CA THR A 373 -9.70 3.20 -1.48
C THR A 373 -8.87 4.47 -1.63
N LEU A 374 -9.47 5.56 -2.12
CA LEU A 374 -8.77 6.84 -2.29
C LEU A 374 -8.38 7.47 -0.95
N THR A 375 -9.20 7.31 0.10
CA THR A 375 -8.87 7.80 1.46
C THR A 375 -7.60 7.15 2.00
N LEU A 376 -7.36 5.86 1.69
CA LEU A 376 -6.14 5.16 2.06
C LEU A 376 -4.94 5.57 1.18
N LEU A 377 -5.12 5.55 -0.13
CA LEU A 377 -3.99 5.65 -1.08
C LEU A 377 -3.48 7.08 -1.30
N ILE A 378 -4.33 8.10 -1.17
CA ILE A 378 -3.93 9.50 -1.35
C ILE A 378 -2.84 9.90 -0.35
N PRO A 379 -3.00 9.74 0.99
CA PRO A 379 -1.93 10.10 1.92
C PRO A 379 -0.66 9.25 1.75
N MET A 380 -0.82 7.97 1.41
CA MET A 380 0.31 7.07 1.13
C MET A 380 1.12 7.51 -0.10
N SER A 381 0.51 8.21 -1.06
CA SER A 381 1.21 8.69 -2.25
C SER A 381 2.32 9.70 -1.93
N GLY A 382 2.24 10.38 -0.78
CA GLY A 382 3.29 11.27 -0.26
C GLY A 382 4.51 10.55 0.33
N MET A 383 4.58 9.20 0.21
CA MET A 383 5.70 8.37 0.69
C MET A 383 6.27 7.45 -0.40
N ILE A 384 5.82 7.58 -1.65
CA ILE A 384 6.21 6.67 -2.76
C ILE A 384 7.63 6.97 -3.30
N GLY A 385 8.25 8.07 -2.87
CA GLY A 385 9.58 8.51 -3.28
C GLY A 385 9.57 9.56 -4.40
N SER A 386 10.71 10.20 -4.63
CA SER A 386 10.84 11.28 -5.62
C SER A 386 10.80 10.82 -7.08
N SER A 387 11.09 9.55 -7.38
CA SER A 387 11.22 9.05 -8.76
C SER A 387 9.91 8.68 -9.45
N LYS A 388 8.88 8.34 -8.67
CA LYS A 388 7.58 7.88 -9.18
C LYS A 388 6.59 9.03 -9.18
N ASN A 389 5.79 9.14 -10.25
CA ASN A 389 4.73 10.14 -10.34
C ASN A 389 3.41 9.59 -9.73
N PRO A 390 2.94 10.11 -8.58
CA PRO A 390 1.73 9.65 -7.93
C PRO A 390 0.45 9.97 -8.70
N ASP A 391 0.45 10.99 -9.57
CA ASP A 391 -0.71 11.36 -10.39
C ASP A 391 -1.03 10.29 -11.44
N LEU A 392 -0.05 9.50 -11.87
CA LEU A 392 -0.28 8.32 -12.72
C LEU A 392 -1.08 7.25 -11.97
N LEU A 393 -0.73 6.99 -10.71
CA LEU A 393 -1.39 5.98 -9.88
C LEU A 393 -2.79 6.44 -9.46
N ILE A 394 -2.90 7.60 -8.81
CA ILE A 394 -4.18 8.11 -8.28
C ILE A 394 -5.11 8.56 -9.40
N GLY A 395 -4.57 9.20 -10.45
CA GLY A 395 -5.35 9.55 -11.64
C GLY A 395 -5.85 8.31 -12.38
N GLY A 396 -4.98 7.31 -12.58
CA GLY A 396 -5.35 6.02 -13.19
C GLY A 396 -6.43 5.28 -12.39
N LEU A 397 -6.28 5.19 -11.06
CA LEU A 397 -7.29 4.58 -10.17
C LEU A 397 -8.62 5.35 -10.21
N THR A 398 -8.57 6.68 -10.20
CA THR A 398 -9.78 7.52 -10.29
C THR A 398 -10.51 7.28 -11.60
N VAL A 399 -9.78 7.19 -12.72
CA VAL A 399 -10.37 6.84 -14.03
C VAL A 399 -10.94 5.43 -14.03
N PHE A 400 -10.23 4.45 -13.47
CA PHE A 400 -10.71 3.07 -13.35
C PHE A 400 -12.05 3.00 -12.62
N PHE A 401 -12.17 3.61 -11.44
CA PHE A 401 -13.43 3.66 -10.69
C PHE A 401 -14.51 4.44 -11.43
N THR A 402 -14.15 5.54 -12.11
CA THR A 402 -15.10 6.30 -12.94
C THR A 402 -15.65 5.44 -14.06
N ILE A 403 -14.81 4.65 -14.73
CA ILE A 403 -15.25 3.71 -15.77
C ILE A 403 -16.22 2.67 -15.19
N LEU A 404 -15.93 2.09 -14.02
CA LEU A 404 -16.82 1.12 -13.38
C LEU A 404 -18.20 1.71 -13.06
N ILE A 405 -18.24 2.96 -12.59
CA ILE A 405 -19.48 3.65 -12.20
C ILE A 405 -20.27 4.16 -13.41
N VAL A 406 -19.58 4.75 -14.39
CA VAL A 406 -20.21 5.48 -15.50
C VAL A 406 -20.52 4.58 -16.70
N SER A 407 -19.72 3.53 -16.95
CA SER A 407 -19.93 2.63 -18.11
C SER A 407 -21.35 2.09 -18.24
N PRO A 408 -22.03 1.65 -17.15
CA PRO A 408 -23.44 1.24 -17.20
C PRO A 408 -24.41 2.32 -17.71
N LEU A 409 -24.03 3.59 -17.64
CA LEU A 409 -24.82 4.77 -18.03
C LEU A 409 -24.38 5.37 -19.39
N THR A 410 -23.24 4.95 -19.95
CA THR A 410 -22.64 5.58 -21.16
C THR A 410 -23.55 5.56 -22.39
N SER A 411 -24.39 4.54 -22.54
CA SER A 411 -25.37 4.47 -23.64
C SER A 411 -26.41 5.60 -23.60
N MET A 412 -26.66 6.19 -22.43
CA MET A 412 -27.60 7.30 -22.27
C MET A 412 -27.09 8.60 -22.89
N LEU A 413 -25.78 8.71 -23.17
CA LEU A 413 -25.23 9.84 -23.93
C LEU A 413 -25.87 9.95 -25.33
N ASN A 414 -26.29 8.82 -25.92
CA ASN A 414 -26.96 8.78 -27.22
C ASN A 414 -28.40 9.33 -27.18
N CYS A 415 -28.99 9.47 -25.98
CA CYS A 415 -30.29 10.08 -25.79
C CYS A 415 -30.20 11.61 -25.57
N ILE A 416 -29.00 12.16 -25.43
CA ILE A 416 -28.79 13.61 -25.28
C ILE A 416 -29.07 14.29 -26.62
N ARG A 417 -30.03 15.22 -26.64
CA ARG A 417 -30.46 15.94 -27.85
C ARG A 417 -29.31 16.65 -28.56
N ASN A 418 -28.37 17.22 -27.81
CA ASN A 418 -27.19 17.87 -28.37
C ASN A 418 -25.97 17.67 -27.44
N ILE A 419 -25.13 16.69 -27.79
CA ILE A 419 -23.93 16.32 -27.03
C ILE A 419 -22.94 17.50 -26.89
N LYS A 420 -22.96 18.48 -27.81
CA LYS A 420 -22.05 19.63 -27.77
C LYS A 420 -22.17 20.41 -26.48
N TYR A 421 -23.39 20.62 -25.97
CA TYR A 421 -23.59 21.35 -24.71
C TYR A 421 -23.05 20.58 -23.50
N PHE A 422 -23.20 19.25 -23.51
CA PHE A 422 -22.62 18.40 -22.47
C PHE A 422 -21.09 18.48 -22.48
N LEU A 423 -20.47 18.41 -23.67
CA LEU A 423 -19.01 18.54 -23.81
C LEU A 423 -18.51 19.93 -23.41
N ILE A 424 -19.20 21.00 -23.83
CA ILE A 424 -18.87 22.37 -23.43
C ILE A 424 -18.95 22.52 -21.90
N PHE A 425 -19.97 21.95 -21.27
CA PHE A 425 -20.12 21.97 -19.81
C PHE A 425 -18.99 21.19 -19.11
N ALA A 426 -18.66 19.99 -19.59
CA ALA A 426 -17.57 19.18 -19.04
C ALA A 426 -16.21 19.88 -19.20
N ILE A 427 -15.93 20.47 -20.36
CA ILE A 427 -14.72 21.27 -20.62
C ILE A 427 -14.69 22.49 -19.70
N GLY A 428 -15.83 23.16 -19.50
CA GLY A 428 -15.95 24.29 -18.59
C GLY A 428 -15.57 23.92 -17.15
N ILE A 429 -16.14 22.84 -16.62
CA ILE A 429 -15.79 22.34 -15.27
C ILE A 429 -14.31 21.97 -15.20
N PHE A 430 -13.82 21.16 -16.14
CA PHE A 430 -12.41 20.77 -16.17
C PHE A 430 -11.49 21.99 -16.18
N THR A 431 -11.80 23.00 -17.00
CA THR A 431 -11.03 24.26 -17.09
C THR A 431 -11.00 25.00 -15.75
N VAL A 432 -12.13 25.09 -15.04
CA VAL A 432 -12.17 25.71 -13.70
C VAL A 432 -11.23 24.98 -12.74
N PHE A 433 -11.24 23.64 -12.70
CA PHE A 433 -10.37 22.88 -11.81
C PHE A 433 -8.89 22.97 -12.21
N VAL A 434 -8.59 23.03 -13.52
CA VAL A 434 -7.24 23.32 -14.01
C VAL A 434 -6.79 24.71 -13.56
N ILE A 435 -7.65 25.74 -13.62
CA ILE A 435 -7.31 27.07 -13.09
C ILE A 435 -7.02 27.00 -11.58
N MET A 436 -7.88 26.30 -10.80
CA MET A 436 -7.68 26.13 -9.36
C MET A 436 -6.34 25.46 -9.02
N MET A 437 -5.87 24.52 -9.84
CA MET A 437 -4.55 23.88 -9.72
C MET A 437 -3.38 24.88 -9.72
N PHE A 438 -3.52 26.02 -10.40
CA PHE A 438 -2.50 27.07 -10.43
C PHE A 438 -2.62 28.10 -9.31
N THR A 439 -3.67 28.02 -8.49
CA THR A 439 -3.88 28.88 -7.31
C THR A 439 -3.32 28.22 -6.03
N PRO A 440 -3.36 28.88 -4.86
CA PRO A 440 -2.99 28.27 -3.59
C PRO A 440 -3.76 26.98 -3.27
N PHE A 441 -4.96 26.79 -3.83
CA PHE A 441 -5.71 25.53 -3.68
C PHE A 441 -5.00 24.32 -4.30
N GLY A 442 -4.17 24.51 -5.33
CA GLY A 442 -3.36 23.44 -5.91
C GLY A 442 -2.08 23.14 -5.14
N PHE A 443 -1.80 23.84 -4.03
CA PHE A 443 -0.64 23.53 -3.22
C PHE A 443 -0.92 22.28 -2.34
N PRO A 444 -0.11 21.22 -2.44
CA PRO A 444 -0.42 19.94 -1.79
C PRO A 444 -0.33 19.97 -0.25
N TYR A 445 0.53 20.84 0.32
CA TYR A 445 0.95 20.69 1.70
C TYR A 445 0.32 21.70 2.65
N SER A 446 0.13 21.28 3.91
CA SER A 446 -0.37 22.15 4.97
C SER A 446 0.24 21.76 6.32
N GLY A 447 0.70 22.77 7.07
CA GLY A 447 1.13 22.65 8.46
C GLY A 447 -0.01 22.81 9.47
N ASN A 448 -1.26 22.90 9.01
CA ASN A 448 -2.41 23.06 9.89
C ASN A 448 -2.57 21.84 10.82
N ILE A 449 -2.72 22.10 12.11
CA ILE A 449 -2.82 21.06 13.15
C ILE A 449 -4.09 20.20 12.98
N GLU A 450 -5.21 20.80 12.56
CA GLU A 450 -6.50 20.13 12.38
C GLU A 450 -6.59 19.34 11.08
N TYR A 451 -5.84 19.72 10.05
CA TYR A 451 -5.83 19.05 8.74
C TYR A 451 -4.43 19.07 8.12
N PRO A 452 -3.44 18.41 8.75
CA PRO A 452 -2.08 18.41 8.26
C PRO A 452 -2.01 17.58 6.98
N THR A 453 -1.32 18.10 5.97
CA THR A 453 -0.92 17.35 4.78
C THR A 453 0.56 17.56 4.57
N THR A 454 1.39 17.10 5.50
CA THR A 454 2.79 17.49 5.50
C THR A 454 3.64 16.75 4.48
N GLN A 455 4.61 17.45 3.90
CA GLN A 455 5.72 16.79 3.22
C GLN A 455 6.68 16.20 4.25
N ARG A 456 6.94 14.90 4.19
CA ARG A 456 7.81 14.19 5.15
C ARG A 456 9.27 14.34 4.77
N GLN A 457 10.09 14.85 5.69
CA GLN A 457 11.52 15.09 5.49
C GLN A 457 12.35 14.31 6.49
N TRP A 458 13.14 13.37 6.01
CA TRP A 458 14.06 12.58 6.82
C TRP A 458 15.49 13.05 6.54
N ILE A 459 16.10 13.68 7.53
CA ILE A 459 17.39 14.35 7.41
C ILE A 459 18.37 13.75 8.42
N LEU A 460 19.49 13.24 7.91
CA LEU A 460 20.55 12.68 8.73
C LEU A 460 21.82 13.50 8.57
N HIS A 461 22.31 14.11 9.67
CA HIS A 461 23.65 14.67 9.68
C HIS A 461 24.65 13.54 9.84
N THR A 462 25.35 13.24 8.75
CA THR A 462 26.04 11.97 8.54
C THR A 462 27.55 12.16 8.41
N SER A 463 28.32 11.32 9.11
CA SER A 463 29.77 11.16 8.91
C SER A 463 30.06 9.86 8.15
N ARG A 464 30.86 9.92 7.09
CA ARG A 464 31.23 8.73 6.31
C ARG A 464 32.74 8.52 6.33
N LYS A 465 33.15 7.25 6.48
CA LYS A 465 34.56 6.83 6.39
C LYS A 465 34.66 5.61 5.48
N PHE A 466 35.58 5.65 4.55
CA PHE A 466 35.83 4.59 3.59
C PHE A 466 37.27 4.11 3.74
N HIS A 467 37.47 2.80 3.83
CA HIS A 467 38.79 2.19 4.01
C HIS A 467 39.18 1.41 2.75
N ASN A 468 40.48 1.30 2.48
CA ASN A 468 41.02 0.36 1.49
C ASN A 468 41.29 -1.03 2.11
N GLU A 469 41.79 -1.96 1.29
CA GLU A 469 42.14 -3.32 1.71
C GLU A 469 43.23 -3.36 2.79
N SER A 470 44.09 -2.34 2.87
CA SER A 470 45.10 -2.21 3.92
C SER A 470 44.54 -1.66 5.24
N GLY A 471 43.24 -1.36 5.30
CA GLY A 471 42.59 -0.76 6.47
C GLY A 471 42.82 0.76 6.61
N ASN A 472 43.49 1.41 5.67
CA ASN A 472 43.72 2.85 5.69
C ASN A 472 42.50 3.62 5.18
N VAL A 473 42.20 4.76 5.81
CA VAL A 473 41.10 5.65 5.40
C VAL A 473 41.47 6.33 4.08
N VAL A 474 40.69 6.08 3.02
CA VAL A 474 40.87 6.67 1.69
C VAL A 474 39.98 7.88 1.44
N LYS A 475 38.81 7.92 2.07
CA LYS A 475 37.85 9.03 1.97
C LYS A 475 37.17 9.20 3.33
N MET A 476 37.11 10.44 3.80
CA MET A 476 36.33 10.83 4.97
C MET A 476 35.61 12.13 4.64
N ASP A 477 34.29 12.12 4.75
CA ASP A 477 33.46 13.29 4.51
C ASP A 477 32.28 13.34 5.49
N ALA A 478 31.53 14.45 5.45
CA ALA A 478 30.30 14.62 6.19
C ALA A 478 29.30 15.50 5.44
N GLY A 479 28.03 15.37 5.79
CA GLY A 479 26.96 16.06 5.10
C GLY A 479 25.58 15.80 5.67
N PHE A 480 24.61 16.56 5.19
CA PHE A 480 23.20 16.32 5.42
C PHE A 480 22.66 15.40 4.34
N PHE A 481 22.22 14.22 4.74
CA PHE A 481 21.54 13.27 3.88
C PHE A 481 20.02 13.48 3.98
N PHE A 482 19.40 13.85 2.87
CA PHE A 482 17.96 14.01 2.72
C PHE A 482 17.39 12.80 2.00
N LEU A 483 16.59 11.99 2.69
CA LEU A 483 15.85 10.90 2.06
C LEU A 483 14.58 11.47 1.42
N ASN A 484 14.56 11.51 0.08
CA ASN A 484 13.46 12.10 -0.68
C ASN A 484 12.28 11.12 -0.79
N LEU A 485 11.39 11.15 0.22
CA LEU A 485 10.22 10.27 0.33
C LEU A 485 9.02 10.71 -0.53
N ASP A 486 9.05 11.91 -1.09
CA ASP A 486 7.92 12.56 -1.75
C ASP A 486 8.31 13.07 -3.15
N ARG A 487 7.37 13.05 -4.12
CA ARG A 487 7.61 13.47 -5.51
C ARG A 487 8.14 14.89 -5.65
N ASN A 488 7.71 15.79 -4.79
CA ASN A 488 8.12 17.19 -4.81
C ASN A 488 9.38 17.46 -3.98
N SER A 489 9.99 16.45 -3.36
CA SER A 489 11.28 16.56 -2.67
C SER A 489 12.45 16.23 -3.62
N PRO A 490 13.48 17.10 -3.76
CA PRO A 490 13.71 18.36 -3.05
C PRO A 490 13.18 19.59 -3.81
N ARG A 491 12.48 19.41 -4.93
CA ARG A 491 12.10 20.48 -5.88
C ARG A 491 11.42 21.69 -5.21
N ILE A 492 10.36 21.47 -4.44
CA ILE A 492 9.65 22.57 -3.75
C ILE A 492 10.51 23.14 -2.62
N LEU A 493 11.27 22.28 -1.92
CA LEU A 493 12.12 22.70 -0.80
C LEU A 493 13.27 23.61 -1.21
N LYS A 494 13.81 23.46 -2.43
CA LYS A 494 14.88 24.34 -2.94
C LYS A 494 14.53 25.82 -2.89
N GLY A 495 13.23 26.17 -3.00
CA GLY A 495 12.78 27.56 -2.86
C GLY A 495 12.79 28.10 -1.42
N HIS A 496 12.98 27.24 -0.42
CA HIS A 496 12.87 27.58 1.00
C HIS A 496 14.16 27.31 1.80
N VAL A 497 14.89 26.25 1.45
CA VAL A 497 16.09 25.80 2.18
C VAL A 497 17.33 26.09 1.34
N LYS A 498 18.10 27.11 1.73
CA LYS A 498 19.26 27.62 0.96
C LYS A 498 20.38 26.58 0.82
N ASP A 499 20.56 25.74 1.83
CA ASP A 499 21.56 24.67 1.80
C ASP A 499 21.39 23.67 0.65
N LEU A 500 20.17 23.53 0.12
CA LEU A 500 19.90 22.66 -1.03
C LEU A 500 20.49 23.20 -2.35
N ASP A 501 20.98 24.44 -2.40
CA ASP A 501 21.72 24.96 -3.56
C ASP A 501 23.08 24.28 -3.72
N ARG A 502 23.65 23.77 -2.62
CA ARG A 502 24.91 23.02 -2.59
C ARG A 502 24.70 21.50 -2.70
N ALA A 503 23.46 21.07 -2.99
CA ALA A 503 23.11 19.67 -3.12
C ALA A 503 23.86 18.99 -4.27
N VAL A 504 24.38 17.80 -4.00
CA VAL A 504 25.01 16.91 -4.98
C VAL A 504 24.25 15.60 -5.09
N SER A 505 24.39 14.95 -6.24
CA SER A 505 23.81 13.62 -6.49
C SER A 505 24.59 12.54 -5.72
N ILE A 506 23.87 11.53 -5.24
CA ILE A 506 24.42 10.37 -4.53
C ILE A 506 24.71 9.21 -5.50
N GLN A 507 24.31 9.34 -6.77
CA GLN A 507 24.37 8.27 -7.77
C GLN A 507 25.75 7.60 -7.85
N GLU A 508 26.83 8.38 -7.93
CA GLU A 508 28.19 7.86 -8.06
C GLU A 508 28.61 7.08 -6.81
N ASP A 509 28.27 7.56 -5.62
CA ASP A 509 28.53 6.84 -4.36
C ASP A 509 27.70 5.55 -4.29
N CYS A 510 26.48 5.52 -4.85
CA CYS A 510 25.65 4.30 -4.96
C CYS A 510 26.24 3.24 -5.88
N ASP A 511 26.90 3.65 -6.96
CA ASP A 511 27.50 2.73 -7.91
C ASP A 511 28.83 2.16 -7.37
N LYS A 512 29.53 2.91 -6.51
CA LYS A 512 30.85 2.55 -5.97
C LYS A 512 30.82 1.87 -4.59
N TYR A 513 29.94 2.30 -3.70
CA TYR A 513 29.97 1.88 -2.29
C TYR A 513 28.74 1.08 -1.92
N THR A 514 28.95 0.05 -1.09
CA THR A 514 27.85 -0.73 -0.51
C THR A 514 26.88 0.19 0.24
N ALA A 515 25.59 0.02 -0.06
CA ALA A 515 24.50 0.85 0.44
C ALA A 515 24.67 2.37 0.19
N CYS A 516 25.31 2.76 -0.92
CA CYS A 516 25.65 4.14 -1.27
C CYS A 516 26.51 4.87 -0.24
N GLY A 517 27.11 4.13 0.70
CA GLY A 517 27.79 4.71 1.85
C GLY A 517 26.87 5.50 2.79
N LEU A 518 25.59 5.11 2.93
CA LEU A 518 24.61 5.86 3.72
C LEU A 518 24.03 5.07 4.91
N PRO A 519 23.70 5.77 6.02
CA PRO A 519 23.15 5.16 7.23
C PRO A 519 21.64 4.85 7.08
N LEU A 520 21.29 3.89 6.22
CA LEU A 520 19.90 3.56 5.92
C LEU A 520 19.22 2.79 7.06
N SER A 521 18.02 3.22 7.48
CA SER A 521 16.83 2.36 7.61
C SER A 521 16.97 0.84 7.65
N HIS A 522 16.92 0.33 6.43
CA HIS A 522 16.65 -1.03 6.01
C HIS A 522 17.11 -1.12 4.55
N TYR A 523 17.58 -2.29 4.10
CA TYR A 523 18.13 -2.45 2.74
C TYR A 523 17.11 -2.15 1.62
N LYS A 524 15.81 -2.41 1.84
CA LYS A 524 14.72 -2.10 0.88
C LYS A 524 14.66 -0.61 0.47
N MET A 525 15.23 0.30 1.26
CA MET A 525 15.26 1.72 0.91
C MET A 525 16.23 2.06 -0.23
N LEU A 526 17.11 1.14 -0.63
CA LEU A 526 18.06 1.36 -1.73
C LEU A 526 17.37 1.78 -3.04
N GLY A 527 16.14 1.31 -3.28
CA GLY A 527 15.35 1.72 -4.44
C GLY A 527 14.94 3.21 -4.46
N ILE A 528 14.91 3.87 -3.31
CA ILE A 528 14.53 5.30 -3.16
C ILE A 528 15.78 6.17 -3.03
N VAL A 529 16.83 5.66 -2.37
CA VAL A 529 18.07 6.40 -2.02
C VAL A 529 18.80 6.95 -3.25
N LYS A 530 18.74 6.26 -4.39
CA LYS A 530 19.32 6.72 -5.65
C LYS A 530 18.89 8.14 -6.06
N TYR A 531 17.67 8.53 -5.70
CA TYR A 531 17.06 9.83 -6.02
C TYR A 531 17.02 10.78 -4.81
N SER A 532 17.78 10.45 -3.77
CA SER A 532 17.93 11.24 -2.55
C SER A 532 19.03 12.28 -2.69
N THR A 533 19.12 13.20 -1.73
CA THR A 533 19.97 14.39 -1.85
C THR A 533 21.04 14.42 -0.76
N TRP A 534 22.27 14.74 -1.15
CA TRP A 534 23.38 14.93 -0.22
C TRP A 534 23.83 16.39 -0.26
N VAL A 535 23.93 17.02 0.90
CA VAL A 535 24.46 18.38 1.04
C VAL A 535 25.74 18.31 1.86
N PRO A 536 26.93 18.62 1.29
CA PRO A 536 28.18 18.61 2.04
C PRO A 536 28.13 19.54 3.26
N ALA A 537 28.64 19.10 4.41
CA ALA A 537 28.59 19.87 5.67
C ALA A 537 29.75 19.47 6.60
N GLY A 538 29.89 20.17 7.74
CA GLY A 538 30.87 19.81 8.76
C GLY A 538 30.58 18.46 9.42
N GLN A 539 31.51 17.94 10.23
CA GLN A 539 31.31 16.67 10.96
C GLN A 539 30.20 16.80 12.03
N PRO A 540 29.34 15.78 12.22
CA PRO A 540 28.40 15.73 13.33
C PRO A 540 29.12 15.47 14.67
N VAL A 541 28.50 15.92 15.77
CA VAL A 541 28.93 15.57 17.13
C VAL A 541 28.28 14.25 17.52
N LEU A 542 29.03 13.16 17.40
CA LEU A 542 28.52 11.80 17.64
C LEU A 542 28.57 11.48 19.14
N PRO A 543 27.44 11.08 19.76
CA PRO A 543 27.41 10.75 21.18
C PRO A 543 28.32 9.56 21.55
N GLN A 544 28.45 8.60 20.65
CA GLN A 544 29.26 7.40 20.83
C GLN A 544 29.94 7.07 19.49
N PRO A 545 31.25 6.77 19.46
CA PRO A 545 31.90 6.33 18.24
C PRO A 545 31.56 4.87 17.92
N VAL A 546 31.49 4.55 16.63
CA VAL A 546 31.40 3.16 16.15
C VAL A 546 32.82 2.60 16.03
N ASN A 547 33.09 1.47 16.68
CA ASN A 547 34.37 0.78 16.57
C ASN A 547 34.16 -0.66 16.11
N LEU A 548 34.94 -1.06 15.11
CA LEU A 548 35.00 -2.42 14.59
C LEU A 548 36.27 -3.10 15.12
N ARG A 549 36.11 -4.29 15.68
CA ARG A 549 37.21 -5.21 15.96
C ARG A 549 36.92 -6.53 15.26
N THR A 550 37.86 -6.93 14.40
CA THR A 550 37.78 -8.19 13.64
C THR A 550 38.98 -9.05 13.97
N ILE A 551 38.74 -10.33 14.24
CA ILE A 551 39.78 -11.35 14.41
C ILE A 551 39.52 -12.43 13.36
N VAL A 552 40.53 -12.75 12.56
CA VAL A 552 40.44 -13.73 11.47
C VAL A 552 41.34 -14.92 11.78
N GLU A 553 40.75 -16.11 11.79
CA GLU A 553 41.43 -17.37 12.07
C GLU A 553 41.25 -18.32 10.87
N SER A 554 42.33 -18.99 10.44
CA SER A 554 42.25 -20.01 9.40
C SER A 554 41.91 -21.36 10.04
N VAL A 555 40.76 -21.93 9.68
CA VAL A 555 40.30 -23.23 10.18
C VAL A 555 40.92 -24.37 9.37
N ASN A 556 41.03 -24.18 8.05
CA ASN A 556 41.79 -25.03 7.14
C ASN A 556 42.30 -24.17 5.96
N SER A 557 42.86 -24.79 4.91
CA SER A 557 43.41 -24.08 3.75
C SER A 557 42.39 -23.25 2.96
N ARG A 558 41.10 -23.55 3.08
CA ARG A 558 40.00 -22.90 2.33
C ARG A 558 38.91 -22.28 3.21
N GLU A 559 38.98 -22.44 4.53
CA GLU A 559 37.96 -21.96 5.46
C GLU A 559 38.54 -20.93 6.42
N LEU A 560 37.91 -19.76 6.46
CA LEU A 560 38.25 -18.67 7.35
C LEU A 560 37.11 -18.44 8.35
N LEU A 561 37.47 -18.31 9.62
CA LEU A 561 36.57 -17.92 10.70
C LEU A 561 36.81 -16.45 11.05
N TYR A 562 35.78 -15.63 10.87
CA TYR A 562 35.76 -14.25 11.29
C TYR A 562 35.01 -14.13 12.62
N ASN A 563 35.66 -13.55 13.63
CA ASN A 563 35.06 -13.13 14.87
C ASN A 563 34.94 -11.60 14.86
N ILE A 564 33.73 -11.10 14.70
CA ILE A 564 33.41 -9.67 14.55
C ILE A 564 32.80 -9.15 15.84
N SER A 565 33.35 -8.06 16.37
CA SER A 565 32.84 -7.32 17.52
C SER A 565 32.68 -5.87 17.12
N VAL A 566 31.45 -5.36 17.17
CA VAL A 566 31.15 -3.95 16.88
C VAL A 566 30.57 -3.28 18.11
N THR A 567 31.14 -2.14 18.49
CA THR A 567 30.57 -1.27 19.52
C THR A 567 30.00 -0.02 18.90
N GLY A 568 28.78 0.37 19.28
CA GLY A 568 28.12 1.57 18.74
C GLY A 568 26.75 1.81 19.36
N PRO A 569 25.92 2.67 18.73
CA PRO A 569 24.58 3.02 19.23
C PRO A 569 23.59 1.87 19.09
N ASP A 570 22.41 2.06 19.67
CA ASP A 570 21.32 1.10 19.72
C ASP A 570 20.68 0.75 18.35
N ARG A 571 21.03 1.47 17.28
CA ARG A 571 20.56 1.22 15.90
C ARG A 571 21.76 1.05 14.96
N MET A 572 22.11 -0.20 14.64
CA MET A 572 23.19 -0.53 13.72
C MET A 572 22.73 -1.51 12.65
N ASN A 573 23.14 -1.24 11.42
CA ASN A 573 22.91 -2.08 10.27
C ASN A 573 24.26 -2.51 9.69
N PHE A 574 24.35 -3.77 9.31
CA PHE A 574 25.53 -4.34 8.68
C PHE A 574 25.19 -4.83 7.28
N TYR A 575 26.00 -4.41 6.31
CA TYR A 575 25.90 -4.86 4.93
C TYR A 575 27.18 -5.63 4.60
N LEU A 576 27.02 -6.86 4.11
CA LEU A 576 28.13 -7.72 3.75
C LEU A 576 28.01 -8.10 2.27
N VAL A 577 29.04 -7.86 1.49
CA VAL A 577 29.14 -8.29 0.09
C VAL A 577 30.44 -9.07 -0.07
N LEU A 578 30.32 -10.39 -0.26
CA LEU A 578 31.49 -11.27 -0.42
C LEU A 578 32.20 -10.97 -1.75
N LYS A 579 33.52 -11.14 -1.82
CA LYS A 579 34.27 -11.10 -3.09
C LYS A 579 33.89 -12.27 -4.02
N GLU A 580 34.30 -12.18 -5.27
CA GLU A 580 34.12 -13.26 -6.24
C GLU A 580 34.72 -14.57 -5.70
N ASP A 581 34.04 -15.68 -5.98
CA ASP A 581 34.39 -17.03 -5.53
C ASP A 581 34.49 -17.26 -4.01
N VAL A 582 34.07 -16.30 -3.18
CA VAL A 582 33.92 -16.45 -1.73
C VAL A 582 32.47 -16.76 -1.37
N SER A 583 32.24 -17.79 -0.56
CA SER A 583 30.90 -18.18 -0.11
C SER A 583 30.77 -18.23 1.41
N LEU A 584 29.58 -17.89 1.91
CA LEU A 584 29.25 -17.92 3.33
C LEU A 584 28.76 -19.32 3.71
N LEU A 585 29.50 -20.03 4.55
CA LEU A 585 29.15 -21.37 5.00
C LEU A 585 28.22 -21.33 6.23
N ASN A 586 28.52 -20.48 7.20
CA ASN A 586 27.76 -20.40 8.45
C ASN A 586 27.91 -19.02 9.10
N ILE A 587 26.88 -18.59 9.83
CA ILE A 587 26.88 -17.40 10.68
C ILE A 587 26.26 -17.74 12.04
N SER A 588 26.87 -17.29 13.14
CA SER A 588 26.37 -17.56 14.50
C SER A 588 25.00 -16.96 14.84
N LEU A 589 24.41 -16.14 13.96
CA LEU A 589 23.17 -15.42 14.20
C LEU A 589 21.91 -16.19 13.78
N ALA A 590 22.05 -17.13 12.83
CA ALA A 590 20.93 -17.88 12.27
C ALA A 590 21.41 -19.20 11.70
N ASN A 591 20.53 -20.22 11.70
CA ASN A 591 20.86 -21.53 11.14
C ASN A 591 21.06 -21.47 9.62
N GLU A 592 20.31 -20.62 8.93
CA GLU A 592 20.44 -20.34 7.51
C GLU A 592 20.30 -18.83 7.28
N ILE A 593 21.07 -18.29 6.34
CA ILE A 593 20.95 -16.89 5.92
C ILE A 593 20.83 -16.82 4.40
N GLN A 594 19.70 -16.30 3.95
CA GLN A 594 19.48 -16.04 2.53
C GLN A 594 20.03 -14.66 2.17
N PRO A 595 20.70 -14.51 1.03
CA PRO A 595 21.10 -13.20 0.55
C PRO A 595 19.87 -12.35 0.25
N THR A 596 20.03 -11.03 0.32
CA THR A 596 18.97 -10.10 -0.08
C THR A 596 18.71 -10.21 -1.59
N THR A 597 17.52 -9.79 -2.02
CA THR A 597 17.14 -9.73 -3.44
C THR A 597 17.94 -8.68 -4.23
N THR A 598 18.67 -7.80 -3.54
CA THR A 598 19.46 -6.73 -4.14
C THR A 598 20.91 -7.19 -4.24
N THR A 599 21.45 -7.18 -5.46
CA THR A 599 22.86 -7.45 -5.71
C THR A 599 23.63 -6.15 -5.87
N ILE A 600 24.93 -6.17 -5.54
CA ILE A 600 25.86 -5.07 -5.76
C ILE A 600 26.98 -5.62 -6.62
N GLU A 601 27.20 -5.03 -7.79
CA GLU A 601 28.15 -5.55 -8.80
C GLU A 601 27.88 -7.04 -9.13
N ASN A 602 26.60 -7.43 -9.26
CA ASN A 602 26.14 -8.81 -9.44
C ASN A 602 26.47 -9.78 -8.29
N ARG A 603 27.01 -9.30 -7.17
CA ARG A 603 27.31 -10.12 -5.99
C ARG A 603 26.16 -10.05 -4.97
N PRO A 604 25.83 -11.17 -4.30
CA PRO A 604 24.79 -11.18 -3.28
C PRO A 604 25.20 -10.32 -2.07
N MET A 605 24.27 -9.51 -1.61
CA MET A 605 24.41 -8.71 -0.39
C MET A 605 23.66 -9.38 0.77
N TYR A 606 24.32 -9.54 1.90
CA TYR A 606 23.71 -9.95 3.16
C TYR A 606 23.45 -8.71 4.02
N PHE A 607 22.35 -8.72 4.77
CA PHE A 607 21.92 -7.61 5.62
C PHE A 607 21.60 -8.09 7.02
N ILE A 608 22.20 -7.45 8.02
CA ILE A 608 21.92 -7.70 9.44
C ILE A 608 21.40 -6.40 10.06
N LEU A 609 20.18 -6.46 10.59
CA LEU A 609 19.58 -5.37 11.36
C LEU A 609 19.78 -5.63 12.85
N HIS A 610 20.67 -4.88 13.49
CA HIS A 610 20.89 -4.96 14.93
C HIS A 610 20.27 -3.78 15.65
N GLN A 611 19.52 -4.11 16.69
CA GLN A 611 18.91 -3.11 17.55
C GLN A 611 18.92 -3.56 19.00
N SER A 612 18.95 -2.59 19.90
CA SER A 612 18.96 -2.86 21.33
C SER A 612 18.17 -1.82 22.11
N THR A 613 17.85 -2.16 23.34
CA THR A 613 17.37 -1.22 24.35
C THR A 613 18.53 -0.60 25.15
N LYS A 614 19.73 -1.20 25.07
CA LYS A 614 20.93 -0.71 25.77
C LYS A 614 21.54 0.47 25.03
N GLU A 615 22.11 1.40 25.80
CA GLU A 615 22.63 2.67 25.27
C GLU A 615 23.90 2.53 24.45
N VAL A 616 24.82 1.68 24.89
CA VAL A 616 26.00 1.23 24.15
C VAL A 616 25.81 -0.25 23.92
N THR A 617 25.87 -0.67 22.66
CA THR A 617 25.73 -2.07 22.29
C THR A 617 27.06 -2.58 21.81
N GLN A 618 27.58 -3.60 22.47
CA GLN A 618 28.58 -4.48 21.87
C GLN A 618 27.83 -5.64 21.20
N PHE A 619 27.95 -5.71 19.89
CA PHE A 619 27.36 -6.77 19.08
C PHE A 619 28.47 -7.67 18.55
N ASN A 620 28.46 -8.93 18.99
CA ASN A 620 29.45 -9.92 18.63
C ASN A 620 28.80 -11.02 17.81
N PHE A 621 29.42 -11.39 16.70
CA PHE A 621 29.01 -12.54 15.91
C PHE A 621 30.22 -13.12 15.17
N SER A 622 30.17 -14.42 14.92
CA SER A 622 31.12 -15.12 14.07
C SER A 622 30.52 -15.55 12.75
N MET A 623 31.35 -15.64 11.72
CA MET A 623 30.99 -16.12 10.38
C MET A 623 32.12 -16.97 9.78
N LYS A 624 31.76 -18.07 9.13
CA LYS A 624 32.69 -18.96 8.44
C LYS A 624 32.55 -18.78 6.93
N LEU A 625 33.65 -18.43 6.26
CA LEU A 625 33.73 -18.25 4.82
C LEU A 625 34.54 -19.35 4.17
N LEU A 626 34.14 -19.75 2.96
CA LEU A 626 34.90 -20.60 2.06
C LEU A 626 35.55 -19.72 0.99
N VAL A 627 36.87 -19.80 0.87
CA VAL A 627 37.69 -19.06 -0.10
C VAL A 627 38.19 -19.97 -1.24
N PRO A 628 38.57 -19.40 -2.40
CA PRO A 628 39.12 -20.17 -3.51
C PRO A 628 40.52 -20.72 -3.18
N GLU A 629 40.98 -21.72 -3.93
CA GLU A 629 42.24 -22.43 -3.66
C GLU A 629 43.50 -21.56 -3.81
N ASN A 630 43.41 -20.52 -4.63
CA ASN A 630 44.47 -19.55 -4.88
C ASN A 630 44.47 -18.37 -3.90
N HIS A 631 43.61 -18.38 -2.87
CA HIS A 631 43.50 -17.28 -1.93
C HIS A 631 44.79 -17.08 -1.13
N VAL A 632 45.28 -15.84 -1.09
CA VAL A 632 46.49 -15.49 -0.35
C VAL A 632 46.12 -14.98 1.04
N LYS A 633 46.79 -15.50 2.08
CA LYS A 633 46.54 -15.06 3.46
C LYS A 633 46.73 -13.54 3.59
N GLY A 634 45.69 -12.84 4.02
CA GLY A 634 45.67 -11.38 4.18
C GLY A 634 45.04 -10.62 3.01
N GLU A 635 44.64 -11.31 1.95
CA GLU A 635 43.79 -10.75 0.91
C GLU A 635 42.37 -10.54 1.45
N ALA A 636 41.75 -9.40 1.11
CA ALA A 636 40.38 -9.11 1.55
C ALA A 636 39.37 -10.07 0.92
N THR A 637 38.39 -10.51 1.70
CA THR A 637 37.37 -11.49 1.32
C THR A 637 35.98 -10.90 1.17
N MET A 638 35.70 -9.72 1.76
CA MET A 638 34.39 -9.07 1.66
C MET A 638 34.44 -7.55 1.85
N ASN A 639 33.42 -6.88 1.31
CA ASN A 639 33.07 -5.51 1.67
C ASN A 639 32.12 -5.55 2.88
N PHE A 640 32.50 -4.87 3.95
CA PHE A 640 31.75 -4.81 5.20
C PHE A 640 31.42 -3.37 5.56
N THR A 641 30.14 -3.01 5.52
CA THR A 641 29.67 -1.65 5.83
C THR A 641 28.85 -1.63 7.12
N ILE A 642 29.21 -0.73 8.02
CA ILE A 642 28.50 -0.46 9.27
C ILE A 642 27.78 0.88 9.15
N ALA A 643 26.45 0.83 9.14
CA ALA A 643 25.58 1.98 9.15
C ALA A 643 24.96 2.13 10.54
N ALA A 644 25.31 3.19 11.25
CA ALA A 644 24.77 3.46 12.59
C ALA A 644 23.94 4.75 12.61
N ARG A 645 22.89 4.76 13.43
CA ARG A 645 21.96 5.89 13.54
C ARG A 645 21.74 6.26 14.99
N TYR A 646 21.65 7.56 15.25
CA TYR A 646 21.35 8.10 16.57
C TYR A 646 19.99 8.77 16.44
N VAL A 647 18.99 8.20 17.11
CA VAL A 647 17.58 8.58 16.91
C VAL A 647 16.96 9.24 18.15
N HIS A 648 17.66 9.25 19.28
CA HIS A 648 17.17 9.70 20.57
C HIS A 648 17.46 11.19 20.80
N PRO A 649 16.46 12.10 20.75
CA PRO A 649 16.70 13.54 20.80
C PRO A 649 17.43 14.01 22.05
N LYS A 650 17.12 13.40 23.20
CA LYS A 650 17.76 13.70 24.49
C LYS A 650 19.27 13.39 24.52
N ARG A 651 19.77 12.57 23.59
CA ARG A 651 21.17 12.12 23.54
C ARG A 651 21.94 12.74 22.38
N MET A 652 21.28 13.43 21.46
CA MET A 652 21.91 14.02 20.29
C MET A 652 22.28 15.47 20.54
N THR A 653 23.53 15.83 20.30
CA THR A 653 23.96 17.22 20.18
C THR A 653 24.01 17.59 18.71
N LYS A 654 23.04 18.39 18.25
CA LYS A 654 23.03 18.90 16.88
C LYS A 654 24.00 20.08 16.78
N THR A 655 24.77 20.14 15.70
CA THR A 655 25.66 21.29 15.44
C THR A 655 24.82 22.54 15.14
N PRO A 656 25.36 23.75 15.35
CA PRO A 656 24.68 24.99 14.97
C PRO A 656 24.23 25.00 13.51
N GLN A 657 25.08 24.51 12.60
CA GLN A 657 24.77 24.38 11.17
C GLN A 657 23.56 23.45 10.93
N PHE A 658 23.43 22.36 11.68
CA PHE A 658 22.30 21.44 11.51
C PHE A 658 21.01 22.02 12.08
N LEU A 659 21.08 22.79 13.17
CA LEU A 659 19.93 23.50 13.72
C LEU A 659 19.43 24.58 12.75
N GLU A 660 20.34 25.37 12.17
CA GLU A 660 20.01 26.39 11.17
C GLU A 660 19.31 25.78 9.94
N LEU A 661 19.77 24.61 9.47
CA LEU A 661 19.10 23.87 8.40
C LEU A 661 17.66 23.48 8.76
N ILE A 662 17.45 23.00 9.99
CA ILE A 662 16.13 22.55 10.46
C ILE A 662 15.20 23.76 10.63
N GLU A 663 15.71 24.91 11.10
CA GLU A 663 14.94 26.14 11.28
C GLU A 663 14.49 26.78 9.95
N GLN A 664 15.22 26.54 8.85
CA GLN A 664 14.79 26.95 7.51
C GLN A 664 13.60 26.15 6.96
N MET A 665 13.23 25.04 7.59
CA MET A 665 12.18 24.15 7.08
C MET A 665 10.80 24.81 7.19
N PRO A 666 9.99 24.82 6.11
CA PRO A 666 8.64 25.35 6.16
C PRO A 666 7.75 24.62 7.18
N ASP A 667 6.75 25.31 7.72
CA ASP A 667 5.79 24.81 8.71
C ASP A 667 4.98 23.59 8.24
N TRP A 668 4.71 23.50 6.94
CA TRP A 668 4.05 22.38 6.26
C TRP A 668 4.93 21.14 6.09
N THR A 669 6.17 21.15 6.58
CA THR A 669 7.03 19.97 6.61
C THR A 669 6.95 19.23 7.95
N ASN A 670 7.09 17.90 7.89
CA ASN A 670 7.34 17.07 9.05
C ASN A 670 8.80 16.59 9.02
N VAL A 671 9.64 17.19 9.85
CA VAL A 671 11.08 16.95 9.86
C VAL A 671 11.45 15.91 10.92
N VAL A 672 12.04 14.81 10.47
CA VAL A 672 12.75 13.83 11.30
C VAL A 672 14.24 14.11 11.13
N ALA A 673 14.88 14.60 12.20
CA ALA A 673 16.28 15.01 12.20
C ALA A 673 17.12 14.13 13.12
N TRP A 674 17.97 13.29 12.53
CA TRP A 674 18.83 12.33 13.22
C TRP A 674 20.32 12.56 12.91
N LEU A 675 21.19 11.88 13.64
CA LEU A 675 22.61 11.77 13.30
C LEU A 675 22.89 10.38 12.73
N GLY A 676 23.91 10.25 11.89
CA GLY A 676 24.28 8.98 11.30
C GLY A 676 25.77 8.83 11.06
N THR A 677 26.21 7.57 10.98
CA THR A 677 27.55 7.23 10.53
C THR A 677 27.51 6.08 9.54
N ASN A 678 28.36 6.13 8.52
CA ASN A 678 28.57 5.00 7.64
C ASN A 678 30.07 4.71 7.48
N TYR A 679 30.52 3.57 8.00
CA TYR A 679 31.90 3.13 7.88
C TYR A 679 31.98 1.92 6.97
N ALA A 680 32.61 2.08 5.81
CA ALA A 680 32.83 1.02 4.82
C ALA A 680 34.25 0.49 4.94
N TYR A 681 34.37 -0.83 5.09
CA TYR A 681 35.62 -1.57 5.21
C TYR A 681 35.73 -2.59 4.09
N ILE A 682 36.96 -2.89 3.67
CA ILE A 682 37.28 -4.00 2.77
C ILE A 682 38.16 -4.93 3.61
N ILE A 683 37.63 -6.08 4.02
CA ILE A 683 38.22 -6.98 5.03
C ILE A 683 38.38 -8.40 4.54
#